data_AF-A0A1Y4E1L8-F1
#
_entry.id   AF-A0A1Y4E1L8-F1
#
_cell.length_a   1.000
_cell.length_b   1.000
_cell.length_c   1.000
_cell.angle_alpha   90.00
_cell.angle_beta   90.00
_cell.angle_gamma   90.00
#
_symmetry.space_group_name_H-M   'P 1'
#
loop_
_entity.id
_entity.type
_entity.pdbx_description
1 polymer ?
#
loop_
_entity_poly.entity_id
_entity_poly.type
_entity_poly.pdbx_seq_one_letter_code
_entity_poly.pdbx_strand_id
1 'polypeptide(L)'
;MVGRRFAKPICALFLALLLVLPAPAAFGEDDAAFDEAQVNASEDSEVAQVQPDENAGQSGDDIISADIEDEVLPGDVMLQDAPVQENVNASQDESVDGDDVLSDDTVLTVEAHVQNKGWMQPVSAAEMDNYAGTTGQNLNLEALRFHLNVSDGSNVVVSAHVSNIGWMEDVQAESVVGTTGRNLPIEALRIALAGPISDQYDVWYRVHSADFGWGGWACNGAVAGSQGFAKAAQAVQVVLLPKNSPAPGETENAFRSYAVGYQAHIQNVGWQGKVYDGSTAGTVGRNLNLESLRVSLGGYVTSGSIEIRAHVQDIGWQDWSVGAAGTTGRNLPIEALQFRLTGDAAEQYDVWYRVHSADYGWGGWASNGARAGTQGYAKPAQAVEIVLQAKGESAPGQTDGAFKSPSYIYSSHVSDVGWLSGKGSDSAPSIIIGTTGQAHSLQAFTLSYPGLGSGSVSYEAHVSEIGWQGAVSDGAVAGTTGRNLPIEAVRISLTGELADGYDIWYRAHVAEIGWLGWTSNGQPAGSEGLASHLEAIEVRLVSKADGEAPASGTSFLTKPTITYNAYSAGTGWGPAVSNGGIAGATGQNRAVEAFSVSYAGDIPGGVSYRAHLTDIGWQDAVVSGTAGIEGGGKDLQAISISLTGDASKYFDIWYRVHIESFGWLGWTKNGADAGTTKLNLQVEAVQVTVTGKGAAAPGSTANAYFEKPIYIGWQNPPQYPQVSCNTVVLPSYCTGEFTYVTPSRIPYNATRLDCINAFIQRAYEYLGTRYIEPYSQAPGQAVDCSGLVMQCLYATGMDLGWYNPYNHRWLPEQTYNSMNWYRNNTFMPVSVSAVQRGDLLYYNGHVAIYIGNGQIIDSWPGIGVTIRGMYAPGSIIGAARPFVG
;
A
#
# COMPACT_ATOMS: atom_id res chain seq x y z
N MET A 1 49.53 18.81 -6.48
CA MET A 1 48.81 19.85 -5.71
C MET A 1 47.51 19.25 -5.21
N VAL A 2 47.43 18.99 -3.91
CA VAL A 2 46.46 19.58 -2.95
C VAL A 2 45.02 19.11 -3.23
N GLY A 3 44.29 18.41 -2.35
CA GLY A 3 44.55 18.02 -0.98
C GLY A 3 43.29 17.37 -0.36
N ARG A 4 43.52 16.38 0.50
CA ARG A 4 42.79 15.96 1.72
C ARG A 4 41.30 16.31 1.85
N ARG A 5 40.49 15.32 2.22
CA ARG A 5 40.06 15.08 3.63
C ARG A 5 39.29 13.76 3.79
N PHE A 6 39.80 12.91 4.67
CA PHE A 6 39.11 11.78 5.30
C PHE A 6 38.15 12.31 6.37
N ALA A 7 36.95 11.75 6.47
CA ALA A 7 36.09 11.86 7.65
C ALA A 7 35.62 10.46 8.05
N LYS A 8 36.00 10.04 9.26
CA LYS A 8 35.47 8.88 10.00
C LYS A 8 34.12 9.26 10.62
N PRO A 9 33.18 8.31 10.84
CA PRO A 9 32.24 8.43 11.93
C PRO A 9 32.75 7.66 13.15
N ILE A 10 32.52 8.30 14.29
CA ILE A 10 32.87 7.90 15.64
C ILE A 10 31.85 6.88 16.13
N CYS A 11 32.37 5.80 16.72
CA CYS A 11 31.63 4.79 17.46
C CYS A 11 31.16 5.39 18.80
N ALA A 12 29.84 5.48 19.02
CA ALA A 12 29.28 5.82 20.32
C ALA A 12 28.81 4.53 21.00
N LEU A 13 29.52 4.18 22.06
CA LEU A 13 29.28 3.07 22.97
C LEU A 13 28.19 3.52 23.97
N PHE A 14 27.01 2.88 23.97
CA PHE A 14 26.05 3.02 25.08
C PHE A 14 25.94 1.69 25.83
N LEU A 15 26.24 1.78 27.12
CA LEU A 15 26.29 0.71 28.10
C LEU A 15 24.89 0.44 28.67
N ALA A 16 24.60 -0.83 28.91
CA ALA A 16 23.35 -1.40 29.39
C ALA A 16 22.93 -0.93 30.80
N LEU A 17 21.62 -0.93 31.06
CA LEU A 17 21.08 -1.26 32.38
C LEU A 17 19.80 -2.10 32.22
N LEU A 18 19.93 -3.41 32.44
CA LEU A 18 18.84 -4.36 32.60
C LEU A 18 18.23 -4.19 34.00
N LEU A 19 16.92 -4.02 34.10
CA LEU A 19 16.13 -4.28 35.31
C LEU A 19 15.17 -5.44 35.02
N VAL A 20 15.20 -6.42 35.92
CA VAL A 20 14.46 -7.69 35.87
C VAL A 20 13.28 -7.63 36.86
N LEU A 21 12.22 -8.38 36.53
CA LEU A 21 11.11 -8.91 37.35
C LEU A 21 9.74 -8.20 37.22
N PRO A 22 8.59 -8.89 37.48
CA PRO A 22 8.10 -10.12 36.85
C PRO A 22 6.62 -10.00 36.41
N ALA A 23 6.14 -10.97 35.61
CA ALA A 23 4.74 -11.11 35.21
C ALA A 23 3.80 -11.52 36.37
N PRO A 24 2.47 -11.31 36.22
CA PRO A 24 1.50 -12.22 36.79
C PRO A 24 0.51 -12.81 35.76
N ALA A 25 0.42 -14.13 35.84
CA ALA A 25 -0.74 -15.03 35.74
C ALA A 25 -2.01 -14.65 34.95
N ALA A 26 -2.40 -15.61 34.12
CA ALA A 26 -3.71 -15.80 33.51
C ALA A 26 -4.80 -16.23 34.52
N PHE A 27 -6.03 -15.80 34.25
CA PHE A 27 -7.36 -16.33 34.63
C PHE A 27 -8.34 -15.48 33.78
N GLY A 28 -9.41 -15.94 33.13
CA GLY A 28 -10.15 -17.19 32.98
C GLY A 28 -11.39 -16.81 32.17
N GLU A 29 -11.90 -17.73 31.35
CA GLU A 29 -13.14 -17.57 30.57
C GLU A 29 -14.35 -17.30 31.48
N ASP A 30 -15.30 -16.48 31.01
CA ASP A 30 -16.73 -16.85 31.00
C ASP A 30 -17.58 -15.86 30.20
N ASP A 31 -18.54 -16.44 29.49
CA ASP A 31 -19.57 -15.85 28.65
C ASP A 31 -20.48 -14.83 29.35
N ALA A 32 -20.94 -13.82 28.62
CA ALA A 32 -22.36 -13.45 28.55
C ALA A 32 -22.62 -12.33 27.52
N ALA A 33 -23.51 -12.62 26.57
CA ALA A 33 -24.21 -11.64 25.77
C ALA A 33 -25.14 -10.76 26.63
N PHE A 34 -25.32 -9.51 26.22
CA PHE A 34 -26.61 -8.88 25.89
C PHE A 34 -26.57 -7.34 26.09
N ASP A 35 -27.06 -6.70 25.03
CA ASP A 35 -27.94 -5.54 25.00
C ASP A 35 -27.41 -4.12 24.82
N GLU A 36 -28.12 -3.46 23.91
CA GLU A 36 -28.04 -2.09 23.47
C GLU A 36 -28.42 -1.12 24.60
N ALA A 37 -27.74 0.03 24.67
CA ALA A 37 -28.38 1.27 25.08
C ALA A 37 -27.56 2.47 24.62
N GLN A 38 -28.19 3.29 23.77
CA GLN A 38 -27.83 4.67 23.53
C GLN A 38 -27.86 5.49 24.82
N VAL A 39 -26.88 6.36 25.04
CA VAL A 39 -27.08 7.61 25.81
C VAL A 39 -26.20 8.74 25.24
N ASN A 40 -26.87 9.85 24.95
CA ASN A 40 -26.38 11.21 24.69
C ASN A 40 -25.33 11.71 25.71
N ALA A 41 -24.33 12.43 25.20
CA ALA A 41 -23.70 13.62 25.79
C ALA A 41 -22.54 14.01 24.87
N SER A 42 -22.17 15.26 24.63
CA SER A 42 -22.64 16.58 25.03
C SER A 42 -21.81 17.55 24.21
N GLU A 43 -22.39 18.72 23.95
CA GLU A 43 -21.72 19.89 23.39
C GLU A 43 -20.42 20.22 24.13
N ASP A 44 -19.37 20.56 23.38
CA ASP A 44 -18.38 21.57 23.78
C ASP A 44 -17.62 22.02 22.53
N SER A 45 -18.04 23.16 21.99
CA SER A 45 -17.32 23.91 20.96
C SER A 45 -16.70 25.15 21.60
N GLU A 46 -15.40 25.11 21.89
CA GLU A 46 -14.63 26.32 22.18
C GLU A 46 -14.08 26.92 20.87
N VAL A 47 -14.47 28.19 20.69
CA VAL A 47 -14.14 29.08 19.59
C VAL A 47 -12.74 29.66 19.80
N ALA A 48 -11.82 29.42 18.88
CA ALA A 48 -10.58 30.20 18.77
C ALA A 48 -10.67 31.10 17.54
N GLN A 49 -10.92 32.39 17.78
CA GLN A 49 -10.79 33.44 16.78
C GLN A 49 -9.31 33.77 16.55
N VAL A 50 -8.91 33.87 15.29
CA VAL A 50 -7.64 34.49 14.88
C VAL A 50 -7.97 35.57 13.86
N GLN A 51 -7.69 36.82 14.24
CA GLN A 51 -7.64 37.98 13.35
C GLN A 51 -6.36 37.96 12.50
N PRO A 52 -6.36 38.59 11.31
CA PRO A 52 -5.28 38.50 10.33
C PRO A 52 -4.16 39.51 10.61
N ASP A 53 -2.92 39.09 10.37
CA ASP A 53 -1.75 39.96 10.31
C ASP A 53 -1.60 40.53 8.88
N GLU A 54 -1.59 41.86 8.81
CA GLU A 54 -1.09 42.64 7.68
C GLU A 54 0.44 42.65 7.70
N ASN A 55 1.10 42.36 6.57
CA ASN A 55 2.12 43.28 6.07
C ASN A 55 2.50 43.05 4.60
N ALA A 56 2.79 44.18 3.98
CA ALA A 56 2.99 44.40 2.56
C ALA A 56 4.41 44.12 2.07
N GLY A 57 4.52 43.93 0.75
CA GLY A 57 5.76 43.92 -0.02
C GLY A 57 5.49 44.18 -1.49
N GLN A 58 5.41 45.46 -1.85
CA GLN A 58 5.23 45.98 -3.21
C GLN A 58 6.46 45.72 -4.11
N SER A 59 6.18 45.48 -5.40
CA SER A 59 6.93 46.09 -6.50
C SER A 59 5.97 46.31 -7.67
N GLY A 60 5.68 47.56 -7.98
CA GLY A 60 4.84 47.97 -9.10
C GLY A 60 5.63 48.07 -10.41
N ASP A 61 4.87 48.22 -11.50
CA ASP A 61 5.05 49.32 -12.46
C ASP A 61 3.77 49.48 -13.32
N ASP A 62 3.19 50.69 -13.20
CA ASP A 62 2.58 51.57 -14.21
C ASP A 62 1.34 51.18 -15.05
N ILE A 63 0.20 51.49 -14.43
CA ILE A 63 -0.87 52.45 -14.82
C ILE A 63 -0.87 52.98 -16.27
N ILE A 64 -1.99 52.72 -16.98
CA ILE A 64 -2.74 53.77 -17.70
C ILE A 64 -4.23 53.61 -17.39
N SER A 65 -4.81 54.70 -16.89
CA SER A 65 -6.19 54.91 -16.44
C SER A 65 -7.21 55.03 -17.57
N ALA A 66 -8.40 54.45 -17.39
CA ALA A 66 -9.67 55.07 -17.78
C ALA A 66 -10.83 54.42 -17.01
N ASP A 67 -11.72 55.27 -16.51
CA ASP A 67 -12.85 54.99 -15.64
C ASP A 67 -13.86 54.00 -16.24
N ILE A 68 -14.38 53.09 -15.41
CA ILE A 68 -15.53 52.23 -15.74
C ILE A 68 -16.71 52.73 -14.90
N GLU A 69 -17.61 53.44 -15.57
CA GLU A 69 -19.00 53.61 -15.15
C GLU A 69 -19.79 52.34 -15.46
N ASP A 70 -20.77 52.05 -14.60
CA ASP A 70 -21.82 51.04 -14.78
C ASP A 70 -22.46 51.13 -16.17
N GLU A 71 -22.34 50.07 -16.98
CA GLU A 71 -23.31 49.79 -18.03
C GLU A 71 -23.69 48.30 -18.11
N VAL A 72 -25.01 48.14 -18.01
CA VAL A 72 -25.88 47.01 -18.32
C VAL A 72 -25.40 46.20 -19.53
N LEU A 73 -25.27 44.89 -19.38
CA LEU A 73 -25.02 43.96 -20.49
C LEU A 73 -26.33 43.67 -21.27
N PRO A 74 -26.35 43.85 -22.61
CA PRO A 74 -27.32 43.25 -23.52
C PRO A 74 -26.89 41.80 -23.83
N GLY A 75 -27.78 40.83 -24.03
CA GLY A 75 -28.63 40.69 -25.21
C GLY A 75 -28.05 39.59 -26.10
N ASP A 76 -28.65 38.40 -26.05
CA ASP A 76 -28.26 37.23 -26.84
C ASP A 76 -28.37 37.48 -28.35
N VAL A 77 -27.32 37.13 -29.08
CA VAL A 77 -27.27 37.08 -30.55
C VAL A 77 -27.25 35.61 -30.97
N MET A 78 -28.32 35.16 -31.63
CA MET A 78 -28.33 33.95 -32.44
C MET A 78 -27.88 34.28 -33.87
N LEU A 79 -26.98 33.47 -34.41
CA LEU A 79 -26.46 33.55 -35.77
C LEU A 79 -27.45 32.98 -36.81
N GLN A 80 -27.39 33.59 -37.99
CA GLN A 80 -28.19 33.40 -39.20
C GLN A 80 -27.86 32.10 -39.97
N ASP A 81 -28.79 31.65 -40.81
CA ASP A 81 -28.58 31.65 -42.26
C ASP A 81 -29.90 31.62 -43.07
N ALA A 82 -29.83 32.19 -44.26
CA ALA A 82 -30.88 32.76 -45.13
C ALA A 82 -31.40 31.79 -46.24
N PRO A 83 -32.02 32.24 -47.35
CA PRO A 83 -33.09 33.22 -47.58
C PRO A 83 -34.27 32.62 -48.39
N VAL A 84 -35.48 33.18 -48.29
CA VAL A 84 -36.45 33.14 -49.40
C VAL A 84 -37.05 34.53 -49.58
N GLN A 85 -36.89 35.05 -50.79
CA GLN A 85 -37.50 36.28 -51.27
C GLN A 85 -39.01 36.10 -51.38
N GLU A 86 -39.80 37.10 -50.95
CA GLU A 86 -40.85 37.60 -51.84
C GLU A 86 -41.24 39.04 -51.54
N ASN A 87 -41.42 39.78 -52.63
CA ASN A 87 -41.75 41.19 -52.69
C ASN A 87 -43.16 41.44 -52.14
N VAL A 88 -43.23 42.41 -51.23
CA VAL A 88 -44.40 43.26 -51.06
C VAL A 88 -44.66 44.06 -52.34
N ASN A 89 -45.90 44.03 -52.83
CA ASN A 89 -46.46 45.22 -53.44
C ASN A 89 -47.92 45.38 -53.00
N ALA A 90 -48.21 46.60 -52.55
CA ALA A 90 -49.43 47.01 -51.90
C ALA A 90 -50.54 47.37 -52.90
N SER A 91 -51.78 47.10 -52.49
CA SER A 91 -52.99 47.87 -52.86
C SER A 91 -54.10 47.42 -51.89
N GLN A 92 -54.47 48.26 -50.93
CA GLN A 92 -55.65 49.16 -50.96
C GLN A 92 -56.99 48.44 -50.79
N ASP A 93 -57.71 48.87 -49.75
CA ASP A 93 -59.15 48.67 -49.43
C ASP A 93 -59.60 47.19 -49.31
N GLU A 94 -60.39 46.79 -48.31
CA GLU A 94 -61.57 47.45 -47.76
C GLU A 94 -61.67 47.25 -46.24
N SER A 95 -62.22 48.26 -45.57
CA SER A 95 -62.85 48.14 -44.26
C SER A 95 -63.95 47.08 -44.30
N VAL A 96 -63.82 46.03 -43.49
CA VAL A 96 -64.94 45.18 -43.11
C VAL A 96 -65.20 45.42 -41.63
N ASP A 97 -66.07 46.39 -41.35
CA ASP A 97 -66.95 46.32 -40.19
C ASP A 97 -67.76 45.02 -40.35
N GLY A 98 -67.51 44.07 -39.47
CA GLY A 98 -68.19 42.78 -39.40
C GLY A 98 -68.53 42.48 -37.95
N ASP A 99 -69.47 43.26 -37.41
CA ASP A 99 -70.33 42.83 -36.32
C ASP A 99 -71.06 41.56 -36.77
N ASP A 100 -70.47 40.38 -36.52
CA ASP A 100 -71.20 39.11 -36.51
C ASP A 100 -71.38 38.68 -35.05
N VAL A 101 -72.45 39.29 -34.53
CA VAL A 101 -73.10 39.09 -33.25
C VAL A 101 -73.35 37.58 -33.03
N LEU A 102 -72.77 37.04 -31.94
CA LEU A 102 -73.29 35.85 -31.26
C LEU A 102 -74.83 35.93 -31.27
N SER A 103 -75.56 34.86 -31.59
CA SER A 103 -77.02 34.90 -31.41
C SER A 103 -77.31 35.45 -30.00
N ASP A 104 -78.20 36.45 -29.89
CA ASP A 104 -78.43 37.31 -28.70
C ASP A 104 -78.73 36.53 -27.39
N ASP A 105 -78.87 35.21 -27.50
CA ASP A 105 -79.15 34.26 -26.42
C ASP A 105 -77.93 33.39 -26.00
N THR A 106 -76.79 33.40 -26.71
CA THR A 106 -75.61 32.54 -26.38
C THR A 106 -74.53 33.34 -25.64
N VAL A 107 -74.52 33.24 -24.31
CA VAL A 107 -73.54 33.93 -23.46
C VAL A 107 -72.74 32.92 -22.64
N LEU A 108 -71.42 32.89 -22.83
CA LEU A 108 -70.48 32.19 -21.95
C LEU A 108 -69.78 33.21 -21.05
N THR A 109 -69.85 33.00 -19.74
CA THR A 109 -69.08 33.78 -18.76
C THR A 109 -68.22 32.87 -17.89
N VAL A 110 -67.10 33.40 -17.42
CA VAL A 110 -66.12 32.69 -16.60
C VAL A 110 -65.90 33.43 -15.29
N GLU A 111 -66.09 32.74 -14.18
CA GLU A 111 -65.85 33.21 -12.81
C GLU A 111 -64.54 32.58 -12.29
N ALA A 112 -63.66 33.39 -11.70
CA ALA A 112 -62.39 32.91 -11.14
C ALA A 112 -62.37 33.02 -9.62
N HIS A 113 -62.00 31.95 -8.93
CA HIS A 113 -61.64 31.97 -7.51
C HIS A 113 -60.13 32.19 -7.36
N VAL A 114 -59.75 33.39 -6.93
CA VAL A 114 -58.35 33.76 -6.76
C VAL A 114 -57.97 33.72 -5.29
N GLN A 115 -56.79 33.18 -5.00
CA GLN A 115 -56.21 33.08 -3.67
C GLN A 115 -56.33 34.42 -2.93
N ASN A 116 -56.84 34.36 -1.70
CA ASN A 116 -57.06 35.52 -0.82
C ASN A 116 -58.04 36.59 -1.35
N LYS A 117 -58.66 36.38 -2.51
CA LYS A 117 -59.68 37.28 -3.10
C LYS A 117 -61.06 36.63 -3.19
N GLY A 118 -61.11 35.30 -3.17
CA GLY A 118 -62.36 34.57 -3.34
C GLY A 118 -62.83 34.60 -4.80
N TRP A 119 -64.14 34.36 -5.00
CA TRP A 119 -64.78 34.46 -6.31
C TRP A 119 -64.81 35.91 -6.80
N MET A 120 -64.22 36.14 -7.96
CA MET A 120 -64.22 37.42 -8.68
C MET A 120 -65.48 37.53 -9.55
N GLN A 121 -65.80 38.76 -10.00
CA GLN A 121 -66.95 38.96 -10.89
C GLN A 121 -66.80 38.14 -12.19
N PRO A 122 -67.87 37.49 -12.68
CA PRO A 122 -67.85 36.78 -13.96
C PRO A 122 -67.48 37.71 -15.11
N VAL A 123 -66.61 37.25 -16.00
CA VAL A 123 -66.23 37.96 -17.22
C VAL A 123 -66.82 37.27 -18.44
N SER A 124 -67.27 38.05 -19.42
CA SER A 124 -67.85 37.51 -20.67
C SER A 124 -66.76 37.03 -21.62
N ALA A 125 -66.97 35.86 -22.21
CA ALA A 125 -66.14 35.30 -23.28
C ALA A 125 -66.48 35.86 -24.68
N ALA A 126 -67.33 36.90 -24.75
CA ALA A 126 -67.67 37.59 -25.99
C ALA A 126 -66.60 38.60 -26.46
N GLU A 127 -65.75 39.08 -25.55
CA GLU A 127 -64.69 40.06 -25.87
C GLU A 127 -63.31 39.46 -25.62
N MET A 128 -62.41 39.64 -26.57
CA MET A 128 -61.09 39.00 -26.58
C MET A 128 -60.12 39.51 -25.49
N ASP A 129 -60.35 40.72 -24.98
CA ASP A 129 -59.50 41.33 -23.93
C ASP A 129 -59.91 40.92 -22.51
N ASN A 130 -61.09 40.30 -22.33
CA ASN A 130 -61.59 39.91 -21.02
C ASN A 130 -60.90 38.65 -20.49
N TYR A 131 -60.47 38.67 -19.22
CA TYR A 131 -59.84 37.53 -18.55
C TYR A 131 -60.35 37.34 -17.13
N ALA A 132 -60.47 36.08 -16.71
CA ALA A 132 -60.87 35.70 -15.36
C ALA A 132 -59.62 35.44 -14.51
N GLY A 133 -59.41 36.22 -13.45
CA GLY A 133 -58.28 36.11 -12.53
C GLY A 133 -57.50 37.40 -12.37
N THR A 134 -56.20 37.29 -12.07
CA THR A 134 -55.30 38.45 -11.92
C THR A 134 -53.98 38.22 -12.65
N THR A 135 -53.46 39.22 -13.34
CA THR A 135 -52.08 39.20 -13.89
C THR A 135 -51.17 40.11 -13.06
N GLY A 136 -49.89 39.76 -12.94
CA GLY A 136 -48.88 40.60 -12.28
C GLY A 136 -48.99 40.75 -10.75
N GLN A 137 -49.93 40.07 -10.09
CA GLN A 137 -50.17 40.16 -8.65
C GLN A 137 -49.62 38.96 -7.86
N ASN A 138 -49.08 37.95 -8.56
CA ASN A 138 -48.56 36.73 -7.96
C ASN A 138 -49.57 35.99 -7.05
N LEU A 139 -50.85 35.98 -7.46
CA LEU A 139 -51.92 35.26 -6.76
C LEU A 139 -52.33 34.02 -7.57
N ASN A 140 -52.55 32.91 -6.88
CA ASN A 140 -52.96 31.65 -7.48
C ASN A 140 -54.42 31.71 -7.94
N LEU A 141 -54.69 31.27 -9.18
CA LEU A 141 -56.02 30.87 -9.61
C LEU A 141 -56.30 29.47 -9.06
N GLU A 142 -57.22 29.37 -8.09
CA GLU A 142 -57.49 28.10 -7.40
C GLU A 142 -58.63 27.31 -8.04
N ALA A 143 -59.65 28.02 -8.53
CA ALA A 143 -60.79 27.42 -9.22
C ALA A 143 -61.40 28.34 -10.29
N LEU A 144 -62.14 27.74 -11.20
CA LEU A 144 -62.99 28.42 -12.16
C LEU A 144 -64.42 27.88 -12.07
N ARG A 145 -65.38 28.70 -12.50
CA ARG A 145 -66.76 28.28 -12.77
C ARG A 145 -67.17 28.90 -14.10
N PHE A 146 -67.81 28.10 -14.94
CA PHE A 146 -68.27 28.54 -16.25
C PHE A 146 -69.79 28.57 -16.28
N HIS A 147 -70.37 29.63 -16.83
CA HIS A 147 -71.81 29.76 -17.00
C HIS A 147 -72.10 29.87 -18.48
N LEU A 148 -72.85 28.92 -19.04
CA LEU A 148 -73.27 28.91 -20.43
C LEU A 148 -74.79 29.05 -20.50
N ASN A 149 -75.27 30.18 -21.00
CA ASN A 149 -76.70 30.40 -21.22
C ASN A 149 -77.05 29.99 -22.65
N VAL A 150 -77.75 28.85 -22.79
CA VAL A 150 -78.23 28.27 -24.05
C VAL A 150 -79.47 27.41 -23.79
N SER A 151 -80.47 27.46 -24.66
CA SER A 151 -81.76 26.75 -24.46
C SER A 151 -81.82 25.35 -25.09
N ASP A 152 -80.76 24.88 -25.73
CA ASP A 152 -80.74 23.68 -26.57
C ASP A 152 -80.08 22.44 -25.92
N GLY A 153 -79.75 22.52 -24.62
CA GLY A 153 -79.10 21.44 -23.87
C GLY A 153 -77.58 21.35 -24.07
N SER A 154 -76.97 22.33 -24.72
CA SER A 154 -75.52 22.45 -24.84
C SER A 154 -74.82 22.77 -23.51
N ASN A 155 -73.52 22.50 -23.43
CA ASN A 155 -72.73 22.65 -22.23
C ASN A 155 -71.26 23.01 -22.54
N VAL A 156 -70.52 23.40 -21.51
CA VAL A 156 -69.05 23.45 -21.53
C VAL A 156 -68.52 22.40 -20.56
N VAL A 157 -67.54 21.62 -21.01
CA VAL A 157 -66.86 20.58 -20.25
C VAL A 157 -65.46 21.08 -19.94
N VAL A 158 -65.11 21.10 -18.65
CA VAL A 158 -63.84 21.66 -18.18
C VAL A 158 -63.16 20.72 -17.21
N SER A 159 -61.86 20.52 -17.38
CA SER A 159 -61.00 19.89 -16.36
C SER A 159 -59.78 20.74 -16.07
N ALA A 160 -59.28 20.64 -14.84
CA ALA A 160 -58.08 21.31 -14.40
C ALA A 160 -57.07 20.30 -13.87
N HIS A 161 -55.80 20.52 -14.19
CA HIS A 161 -54.67 19.97 -13.47
C HIS A 161 -54.39 20.87 -12.26
N VAL A 162 -54.65 20.38 -11.06
CA VAL A 162 -54.40 21.13 -9.82
C VAL A 162 -53.12 20.63 -9.16
N SER A 163 -52.30 21.55 -8.68
CA SER A 163 -51.05 21.22 -7.99
C SER A 163 -51.29 20.24 -6.83
N ASN A 164 -50.47 19.19 -6.76
CA ASN A 164 -50.58 18.08 -5.79
C ASN A 164 -51.88 17.25 -5.84
N ILE A 165 -52.74 17.45 -6.85
CA ILE A 165 -53.93 16.61 -7.09
C ILE A 165 -53.83 15.90 -8.43
N GLY A 166 -53.29 16.58 -9.45
CA GLY A 166 -53.28 16.10 -10.82
C GLY A 166 -54.51 16.56 -11.60
N TRP A 167 -54.79 15.89 -12.73
CA TRP A 167 -56.00 16.12 -13.52
C TRP A 167 -57.23 15.67 -12.73
N MET A 168 -58.14 16.61 -12.47
CA MET A 168 -59.44 16.33 -11.87
C MET A 168 -60.43 15.81 -12.92
N GLU A 169 -61.52 15.18 -12.49
CA GLU A 169 -62.61 14.76 -13.37
C GLU A 169 -63.21 15.94 -14.13
N ASP A 170 -63.66 15.69 -15.36
CA ASP A 170 -64.34 16.67 -16.19
C ASP A 170 -65.64 17.14 -15.51
N VAL A 171 -65.84 18.45 -15.41
CA VAL A 171 -67.07 19.06 -14.88
C VAL A 171 -67.79 19.87 -15.94
N GLN A 172 -69.10 20.01 -15.77
CA GLN A 172 -69.96 20.78 -16.65
C GLN A 172 -70.11 22.24 -16.19
N ALA A 173 -70.77 23.09 -17.00
CA ALA A 173 -71.19 24.43 -16.59
C ALA A 173 -71.87 24.43 -15.21
N GLU A 174 -71.79 25.57 -14.51
CA GLU A 174 -72.22 25.80 -13.13
C GLU A 174 -71.39 25.05 -12.05
N SER A 175 -70.62 24.04 -12.43
CA SER A 175 -69.75 23.31 -11.51
C SER A 175 -68.42 24.03 -11.29
N VAL A 176 -67.82 23.80 -10.12
CA VAL A 176 -66.49 24.33 -9.79
C VAL A 176 -65.43 23.38 -10.34
N VAL A 177 -64.53 23.88 -11.18
CA VAL A 177 -63.32 23.17 -11.60
C VAL A 177 -62.13 23.71 -10.80
N GLY A 178 -61.33 22.82 -10.21
CA GLY A 178 -60.23 23.19 -9.31
C GLY A 178 -60.61 23.07 -7.83
N THR A 179 -59.97 23.86 -6.97
CA THR A 179 -60.24 23.87 -5.52
C THR A 179 -60.50 25.29 -5.01
N THR A 180 -61.28 25.43 -3.93
CA THR A 180 -61.54 26.74 -3.31
C THR A 180 -60.95 26.78 -1.91
N GLY A 181 -60.16 27.82 -1.60
CA GLY A 181 -59.63 28.07 -0.25
C GLY A 181 -58.61 27.05 0.25
N ARG A 182 -58.08 26.20 -0.64
CA ARG A 182 -57.07 25.18 -0.32
C ARG A 182 -55.65 25.62 -0.64
N ASN A 183 -55.47 26.77 -1.30
CA ASN A 183 -54.17 27.24 -1.76
C ASN A 183 -53.45 26.23 -2.67
N LEU A 184 -54.22 25.48 -3.47
CA LEU A 184 -53.71 24.59 -4.50
C LEU A 184 -54.02 25.23 -5.87
N PRO A 185 -53.02 25.78 -6.56
CA PRO A 185 -53.24 26.45 -7.85
C PRO A 185 -53.62 25.46 -8.94
N ILE A 186 -54.46 25.91 -9.86
CA ILE A 186 -54.57 25.33 -11.19
C ILE A 186 -53.23 25.55 -11.91
N GLU A 187 -52.70 24.52 -12.57
CA GLU A 187 -51.48 24.58 -13.38
C GLU A 187 -51.78 24.45 -14.88
N ALA A 188 -52.83 23.71 -15.24
CA ALA A 188 -53.27 23.55 -16.63
C ALA A 188 -54.79 23.29 -16.72
N LEU A 189 -55.37 23.55 -17.90
CA LEU A 189 -56.80 23.48 -18.18
C LEU A 189 -57.09 22.76 -19.51
N ARG A 190 -58.25 22.11 -19.58
CA ARG A 190 -58.92 21.70 -20.81
C ARG A 190 -60.34 22.22 -20.79
N ILE A 191 -60.78 22.88 -21.86
CA ILE A 191 -62.13 23.45 -22.01
C ILE A 191 -62.65 23.00 -23.37
N ALA A 192 -63.78 22.31 -23.39
CA ALA A 192 -64.44 21.86 -24.61
C ALA A 192 -65.93 22.19 -24.57
N LEU A 193 -66.51 22.43 -25.74
CA LEU A 193 -67.96 22.55 -25.89
C LEU A 193 -68.60 21.16 -26.07
N ALA A 194 -69.81 20.99 -25.55
CA ALA A 194 -70.59 19.77 -25.70
C ALA A 194 -72.04 20.09 -26.09
N GLY A 195 -72.69 19.18 -26.83
CA GLY A 195 -74.03 19.38 -27.36
C GLY A 195 -74.05 20.28 -28.61
N PRO A 196 -75.24 20.70 -29.09
CA PRO A 196 -75.39 21.42 -30.37
C PRO A 196 -74.51 22.67 -30.55
N ILE A 197 -74.07 23.33 -29.47
CA ILE A 197 -73.17 24.49 -29.54
C ILE A 197 -71.79 24.14 -30.10
N SER A 198 -71.29 22.90 -29.92
CA SER A 198 -69.97 22.50 -30.41
C SER A 198 -69.90 22.37 -31.94
N ASP A 199 -71.06 22.29 -32.60
CA ASP A 199 -71.18 22.29 -34.06
C ASP A 199 -71.17 23.72 -34.63
N GLN A 200 -71.49 24.72 -33.80
CA GLN A 200 -71.64 26.13 -34.19
C GLN A 200 -70.46 27.00 -33.77
N TYR A 201 -69.77 26.62 -32.68
CA TYR A 201 -68.68 27.41 -32.11
C TYR A 201 -67.47 26.53 -31.77
N ASP A 202 -66.31 27.17 -31.74
CA ASP A 202 -65.08 26.69 -31.12
C ASP A 202 -64.78 27.52 -29.88
N VAL A 203 -64.34 26.85 -28.81
CA VAL A 203 -63.86 27.52 -27.60
C VAL A 203 -62.35 27.64 -27.64
N TRP A 204 -61.87 28.88 -27.69
CA TRP A 204 -60.46 29.23 -27.64
C TRP A 204 -60.11 29.75 -26.25
N TYR A 205 -58.98 29.32 -25.71
CA TYR A 205 -58.55 29.76 -24.38
C TYR A 205 -57.04 29.73 -24.21
N ARG A 206 -56.54 30.58 -23.32
CA ARG A 206 -55.12 30.59 -22.92
C ARG A 206 -55.00 30.90 -21.44
N VAL A 207 -53.87 30.51 -20.86
CA VAL A 207 -53.60 30.64 -19.43
C VAL A 207 -52.41 31.59 -19.23
N HIS A 208 -52.57 32.54 -18.31
CA HIS A 208 -51.47 33.34 -17.78
C HIS A 208 -50.83 32.59 -16.62
N SER A 209 -49.62 32.05 -16.82
CA SER A 209 -48.92 31.28 -15.79
C SER A 209 -47.86 32.16 -15.11
N ALA A 210 -47.63 31.95 -13.81
CA ALA A 210 -46.59 32.67 -13.07
C ALA A 210 -45.23 32.55 -13.77
N ASP A 211 -44.48 33.66 -13.86
CA ASP A 211 -43.18 33.82 -14.54
C ASP A 211 -43.14 33.53 -16.06
N PHE A 212 -44.12 32.83 -16.62
CA PHE A 212 -44.23 32.58 -18.06
C PHE A 212 -45.15 33.54 -18.80
N GLY A 213 -46.04 34.23 -18.09
CA GLY A 213 -47.02 35.13 -18.69
C GLY A 213 -48.10 34.35 -19.46
N TRP A 214 -48.72 35.03 -20.44
CA TRP A 214 -49.71 34.42 -21.32
C TRP A 214 -49.08 33.37 -22.24
N GLY A 215 -49.60 32.14 -22.18
CA GLY A 215 -49.31 31.12 -23.20
C GLY A 215 -50.06 31.39 -24.52
N GLY A 216 -49.82 30.52 -25.50
CA GLY A 216 -50.61 30.50 -26.74
C GLY A 216 -52.06 30.05 -26.52
N TRP A 217 -52.89 30.21 -27.54
CA TRP A 217 -54.29 29.80 -27.54
C TRP A 217 -54.44 28.29 -27.81
N ALA A 218 -55.11 27.60 -26.89
CA ALA A 218 -55.62 26.24 -27.06
C ALA A 218 -57.08 26.28 -27.55
N CYS A 219 -57.52 25.21 -28.20
CA CYS A 219 -58.86 25.08 -28.75
C CYS A 219 -59.49 23.75 -28.37
N ASN A 220 -60.80 23.74 -28.07
CA ASN A 220 -61.65 22.55 -28.01
C ASN A 220 -61.02 21.33 -27.29
N GLY A 221 -60.66 21.50 -26.03
CA GLY A 221 -60.12 20.45 -25.17
C GLY A 221 -58.61 20.25 -25.25
N ALA A 222 -57.90 20.96 -26.14
CA ALA A 222 -56.43 20.99 -26.13
C ALA A 222 -55.90 21.60 -24.82
N VAL A 223 -54.78 21.11 -24.28
CA VAL A 223 -54.33 21.61 -22.97
C VAL A 223 -53.83 23.06 -23.07
N ALA A 224 -54.12 23.89 -22.05
CA ALA A 224 -53.49 25.19 -21.85
C ALA A 224 -52.88 25.32 -20.45
N GLY A 225 -51.74 26.00 -20.30
CA GLY A 225 -51.07 26.24 -19.01
C GLY A 225 -49.67 25.64 -18.91
N SER A 226 -49.15 25.47 -17.70
CA SER A 226 -47.78 25.00 -17.43
C SER A 226 -47.74 23.88 -16.38
N GLN A 227 -47.96 22.64 -16.82
CA GLN A 227 -48.00 21.48 -15.94
C GLN A 227 -46.59 21.10 -15.44
N GLY A 228 -46.46 20.84 -14.14
CA GLY A 228 -45.24 20.30 -13.53
C GLY A 228 -44.15 21.33 -13.20
N PHE A 229 -44.19 22.54 -13.77
CA PHE A 229 -43.21 23.61 -13.48
C PHE A 229 -43.41 24.29 -12.11
N ALA A 230 -44.45 23.91 -11.36
CA ALA A 230 -44.90 24.60 -10.15
C ALA A 230 -45.17 26.10 -10.39
N LYS A 231 -45.63 26.44 -11.59
CA LYS A 231 -46.07 27.79 -11.97
C LYS A 231 -47.59 27.82 -11.98
N ALA A 232 -48.15 28.53 -11.00
CA ALA A 232 -49.59 28.67 -10.88
C ALA A 232 -50.18 29.44 -12.06
N ALA A 233 -51.32 28.99 -12.58
CA ALA A 233 -52.20 29.86 -13.34
C ALA A 233 -52.60 31.06 -12.46
N GLN A 234 -52.60 32.25 -13.03
CA GLN A 234 -52.99 33.49 -12.36
C GLN A 234 -54.26 34.08 -13.01
N ALA A 235 -54.45 33.84 -14.31
CA ALA A 235 -55.65 34.21 -15.06
C ALA A 235 -55.89 33.27 -16.25
N VAL A 236 -57.12 33.24 -16.75
CA VAL A 236 -57.52 32.55 -17.99
C VAL A 236 -58.26 33.52 -18.92
N GLN A 237 -57.97 33.45 -20.21
CA GLN A 237 -58.79 34.08 -21.26
C GLN A 237 -59.54 33.00 -21.99
N VAL A 238 -60.81 33.25 -22.29
CA VAL A 238 -61.71 32.32 -22.97
C VAL A 238 -62.55 33.12 -23.95
N VAL A 239 -62.62 32.66 -25.19
CA VAL A 239 -63.38 33.30 -26.28
C VAL A 239 -64.14 32.22 -27.05
N LEU A 240 -65.41 32.50 -27.35
CA LEU A 240 -66.20 31.68 -28.28
C LEU A 240 -66.15 32.31 -29.66
N LEU A 241 -65.70 31.56 -30.66
CA LEU A 241 -65.71 31.98 -32.06
C LEU A 241 -66.55 31.02 -32.91
N PRO A 242 -67.17 31.48 -34.01
CA PRO A 242 -67.87 30.59 -34.94
C PRO A 242 -67.01 29.40 -35.34
N LYS A 243 -67.65 28.25 -35.57
CA LYS A 243 -66.95 26.98 -35.88
C LYS A 243 -65.96 27.16 -37.02
N ASN A 244 -64.74 26.65 -36.82
CA ASN A 244 -63.60 26.72 -37.74
C ASN A 244 -63.01 28.13 -37.95
N SER A 245 -63.31 29.08 -37.06
CA SER A 245 -62.62 30.38 -37.06
C SER A 245 -61.11 30.20 -36.79
N PRO A 246 -60.26 31.08 -37.34
CA PRO A 246 -58.83 31.08 -37.01
C PRO A 246 -58.60 31.36 -35.53
N ALA A 247 -57.43 30.93 -35.03
CA ALA A 247 -57.04 31.22 -33.65
C ALA A 247 -57.01 32.74 -33.39
N PRO A 248 -57.46 33.22 -32.20
CA PRO A 248 -57.42 34.64 -31.85
C PRO A 248 -56.00 35.24 -31.80
N GLY A 249 -54.96 34.40 -31.80
CA GLY A 249 -53.55 34.78 -31.83
C GLY A 249 -52.66 33.54 -31.87
N GLU A 250 -51.39 33.70 -31.47
CA GLU A 250 -50.40 32.61 -31.44
C GLU A 250 -50.89 31.40 -30.65
N THR A 251 -50.75 30.20 -31.22
CA THR A 251 -51.13 28.93 -30.60
C THR A 251 -49.93 28.16 -30.03
N GLU A 252 -48.71 28.60 -30.35
CA GLU A 252 -47.48 28.01 -29.83
C GLU A 252 -47.37 28.18 -28.31
N ASN A 253 -46.82 27.15 -27.63
CA ASN A 253 -46.67 27.13 -26.17
C ASN A 253 -47.98 27.36 -25.39
N ALA A 254 -49.14 27.04 -25.99
CA ALA A 254 -50.41 27.02 -25.25
C ALA A 254 -50.33 26.11 -24.02
N PHE A 255 -49.65 24.97 -24.17
CA PHE A 255 -49.27 24.09 -23.09
C PHE A 255 -47.75 23.99 -22.96
N ARG A 256 -47.25 24.19 -21.74
CA ARG A 256 -45.86 23.94 -21.37
C ARG A 256 -45.81 22.75 -20.43
N SER A 257 -44.96 21.78 -20.74
CA SER A 257 -44.66 20.65 -19.88
C SER A 257 -43.20 20.25 -20.08
N TYR A 258 -42.65 19.40 -19.20
CA TYR A 258 -41.29 18.88 -19.31
C TYR A 258 -41.25 17.39 -19.03
N ALA A 259 -40.28 16.65 -19.57
CA ALA A 259 -40.12 15.23 -19.25
C ALA A 259 -39.21 15.05 -18.03
N VAL A 260 -38.08 15.75 -18.02
CA VAL A 260 -37.08 15.71 -16.95
C VAL A 260 -36.65 17.10 -16.52
N GLY A 261 -36.52 17.29 -15.21
CA GLY A 261 -36.02 18.51 -14.62
C GLY A 261 -34.91 18.24 -13.62
N TYR A 262 -33.85 19.04 -13.65
CA TYR A 262 -32.61 18.79 -12.91
C TYR A 262 -31.92 20.08 -12.48
N GLN A 263 -31.06 19.98 -11.47
CA GLN A 263 -30.42 21.12 -10.81
C GLN A 263 -29.00 20.74 -10.38
N ALA A 264 -28.02 21.56 -10.71
CA ALA A 264 -26.61 21.33 -10.37
C ALA A 264 -26.21 22.07 -9.09
N HIS A 265 -25.39 21.44 -8.26
CA HIS A 265 -24.62 22.08 -7.19
C HIS A 265 -23.19 22.29 -7.65
N ILE A 266 -22.78 23.54 -7.80
CA ILE A 266 -21.47 23.91 -8.32
C ILE A 266 -20.58 24.44 -7.18
N GLN A 267 -19.34 23.98 -7.16
CA GLN A 267 -18.29 24.42 -6.24
C GLN A 267 -18.25 25.95 -6.15
N ASN A 268 -18.22 26.49 -4.93
CA ASN A 268 -18.21 27.93 -4.62
C ASN A 268 -19.42 28.74 -5.13
N VAL A 269 -20.45 28.10 -5.69
CA VAL A 269 -21.68 28.76 -6.16
C VAL A 269 -22.90 28.25 -5.40
N GLY A 270 -22.95 26.95 -5.10
CA GLY A 270 -24.10 26.31 -4.49
C GLY A 270 -25.07 25.70 -5.50
N TRP A 271 -26.30 25.44 -5.07
CA TRP A 271 -27.38 24.99 -5.93
C TRP A 271 -27.82 26.09 -6.91
N GLN A 272 -27.70 25.84 -8.21
CA GLN A 272 -28.17 26.74 -9.27
C GLN A 272 -29.69 26.61 -9.51
N GLY A 273 -30.29 27.38 -10.41
CA GLY A 273 -31.70 27.20 -10.80
C GLY A 273 -31.98 25.81 -11.42
N LYS A 274 -33.24 25.35 -11.35
CA LYS A 274 -33.68 24.12 -12.03
C LYS A 274 -33.74 24.38 -13.54
N VAL A 275 -33.23 23.45 -14.32
CA VAL A 275 -33.32 23.42 -15.77
C VAL A 275 -34.10 22.17 -16.22
N TYR A 276 -34.51 22.15 -17.48
CA TYR A 276 -35.42 21.13 -18.02
C TYR A 276 -34.95 20.68 -19.40
N ASP A 277 -35.25 19.43 -19.75
CA ASP A 277 -35.14 18.84 -21.09
C ASP A 277 -34.02 19.39 -21.99
N GLY A 278 -32.83 18.78 -21.89
CA GLY A 278 -31.67 19.11 -22.72
C GLY A 278 -30.94 20.41 -22.37
N SER A 279 -31.50 21.26 -21.51
CA SER A 279 -30.84 22.51 -21.07
C SER A 279 -29.63 22.26 -20.17
N THR A 280 -28.51 22.95 -20.40
CA THR A 280 -27.29 22.76 -19.61
C THR A 280 -27.48 23.10 -18.12
N ALA A 281 -27.19 22.15 -17.22
CA ALA A 281 -27.03 22.41 -15.78
C ALA A 281 -25.55 22.42 -15.41
N GLY A 282 -25.08 23.47 -14.73
CA GLY A 282 -23.69 23.60 -14.29
C GLY A 282 -22.99 24.81 -14.90
N THR A 283 -21.69 24.67 -15.14
CA THR A 283 -20.88 25.71 -15.81
C THR A 283 -20.01 25.12 -16.92
N VAL A 284 -19.87 25.85 -18.01
CA VAL A 284 -18.97 25.52 -19.12
C VAL A 284 -17.86 26.57 -19.15
N GLY A 285 -16.60 26.14 -19.20
CA GLY A 285 -15.44 27.03 -19.35
C GLY A 285 -15.06 27.86 -18.12
N ARG A 286 -15.75 27.71 -16.98
CA ARG A 286 -15.48 28.48 -15.74
C ARG A 286 -14.53 27.77 -14.76
N ASN A 287 -14.14 26.54 -15.06
CA ASN A 287 -13.32 25.69 -14.20
C ASN A 287 -13.88 25.50 -12.77
N LEU A 288 -15.21 25.42 -12.66
CA LEU A 288 -15.90 25.12 -11.41
C LEU A 288 -16.49 23.71 -11.47
N ASN A 289 -16.34 22.97 -10.38
CA ASN A 289 -16.72 21.57 -10.33
C ASN A 289 -18.20 21.37 -10.03
N LEU A 290 -18.82 20.41 -10.70
CA LEU A 290 -20.10 19.83 -10.29
C LEU A 290 -19.86 18.91 -9.08
N GLU A 291 -20.43 19.27 -7.93
CA GLU A 291 -20.28 18.48 -6.70
C GLU A 291 -21.49 17.54 -6.49
N SER A 292 -22.70 18.00 -6.84
CA SER A 292 -23.93 17.21 -6.72
C SER A 292 -24.93 17.56 -7.83
N LEU A 293 -25.81 16.63 -8.15
CA LEU A 293 -26.87 16.79 -9.12
C LEU A 293 -28.19 16.25 -8.57
N ARG A 294 -29.26 17.03 -8.71
CA ARG A 294 -30.64 16.59 -8.49
C ARG A 294 -31.34 16.37 -9.81
N VAL A 295 -32.13 15.30 -9.92
CA VAL A 295 -32.89 14.94 -11.14
C VAL A 295 -34.26 14.39 -10.76
N SER A 296 -35.28 14.76 -11.52
CA SER A 296 -36.67 14.35 -11.30
C SER A 296 -37.39 14.21 -12.64
N LEU A 297 -38.24 13.18 -12.77
CA LEU A 297 -39.24 13.12 -13.84
C LEU A 297 -40.35 14.12 -13.55
N GLY A 298 -41.02 14.63 -14.58
CA GLY A 298 -42.16 15.51 -14.38
C GLY A 298 -43.02 15.72 -15.62
N GLY A 299 -43.82 16.78 -15.56
CA GLY A 299 -44.66 17.36 -16.60
C GLY A 299 -45.72 16.44 -17.21
N TYR A 300 -45.33 15.36 -17.89
CA TYR A 300 -46.26 14.39 -18.48
C TYR A 300 -45.82 12.93 -18.29
N VAL A 301 -44.66 12.69 -17.68
CA VAL A 301 -44.25 11.36 -17.26
C VAL A 301 -44.95 11.05 -15.94
N THR A 302 -46.03 10.27 -16.01
CA THR A 302 -47.01 10.12 -14.92
C THR A 302 -46.73 8.95 -13.98
N SER A 303 -45.83 8.04 -14.34
CA SER A 303 -45.44 6.88 -13.53
C SER A 303 -44.00 6.42 -13.83
N GLY A 304 -43.37 5.76 -12.85
CA GLY A 304 -41.95 5.37 -12.90
C GLY A 304 -41.03 6.32 -12.14
N SER A 305 -39.71 6.09 -12.20
CA SER A 305 -38.71 6.92 -11.53
C SER A 305 -37.40 7.00 -12.32
N ILE A 306 -36.65 8.08 -12.11
CA ILE A 306 -35.28 8.24 -12.61
C ILE A 306 -34.29 8.04 -11.46
N GLU A 307 -33.39 7.08 -11.65
CA GLU A 307 -32.29 6.81 -10.73
C GLU A 307 -30.98 7.36 -11.30
N ILE A 308 -30.14 7.86 -10.40
CA ILE A 308 -28.83 8.45 -10.69
C ILE A 308 -27.79 7.84 -9.76
N ARG A 309 -26.56 7.71 -10.25
CA ARG A 309 -25.37 7.57 -9.41
C ARG A 309 -24.19 8.35 -9.99
N ALA A 310 -23.26 8.71 -9.12
CA ALA A 310 -22.07 9.48 -9.46
C ALA A 310 -20.78 8.76 -9.07
N HIS A 311 -19.75 8.86 -9.92
CA HIS A 311 -18.37 8.64 -9.52
C HIS A 311 -17.84 9.94 -8.92
N VAL A 312 -17.58 9.95 -7.62
CA VAL A 312 -17.08 11.12 -6.90
C VAL A 312 -15.59 10.92 -6.59
N GLN A 313 -14.79 11.96 -6.77
CA GLN A 313 -13.36 11.93 -6.43
C GLN A 313 -13.15 11.40 -5.00
N ASP A 314 -12.17 10.50 -4.85
CA ASP A 314 -11.77 9.85 -3.58
C ASP A 314 -12.86 9.03 -2.87
N ILE A 315 -14.05 8.87 -3.47
CA ILE A 315 -15.16 8.03 -2.98
C ILE A 315 -15.42 6.88 -3.96
N GLY A 316 -15.31 7.13 -5.26
CA GLY A 316 -15.69 6.17 -6.30
C GLY A 316 -17.17 6.25 -6.67
N TRP A 317 -17.69 5.17 -7.27
CA TRP A 317 -19.11 5.07 -7.64
C TRP A 317 -19.99 4.93 -6.40
N GLN A 318 -20.90 5.88 -6.19
CA GLN A 318 -21.96 5.76 -5.19
C GLN A 318 -23.04 4.75 -5.62
N ASP A 319 -23.87 4.32 -4.67
CA ASP A 319 -25.06 3.51 -4.95
C ASP A 319 -26.08 4.25 -5.82
N TRP A 320 -26.93 3.49 -6.51
CA TRP A 320 -28.08 4.04 -7.23
C TRP A 320 -29.06 4.67 -6.25
N SER A 321 -29.55 5.86 -6.61
CA SER A 321 -30.50 6.61 -5.79
C SER A 321 -31.51 7.34 -6.67
N VAL A 322 -32.73 7.51 -6.16
CA VAL A 322 -33.73 8.37 -6.78
C VAL A 322 -33.49 9.80 -6.33
N GLY A 323 -33.48 10.75 -7.28
CA GLY A 323 -33.53 12.17 -6.95
C GLY A 323 -32.19 12.91 -6.91
N ALA A 324 -31.11 12.37 -6.32
CA ALA A 324 -29.84 13.09 -6.23
C ALA A 324 -28.59 12.22 -6.05
N ALA A 325 -27.46 12.61 -6.67
CA ALA A 325 -26.14 11.99 -6.45
C ALA A 325 -25.03 13.03 -6.24
N GLY A 326 -23.89 12.61 -5.71
CA GLY A 326 -22.72 13.45 -5.44
C GLY A 326 -22.55 13.83 -3.96
N THR A 327 -21.84 14.93 -3.72
CA THR A 327 -21.65 15.53 -2.39
C THR A 327 -21.89 17.04 -2.44
N THR A 328 -22.22 17.65 -1.31
CA THR A 328 -22.45 19.10 -1.22
C THR A 328 -21.43 19.70 -0.25
N GLY A 329 -20.64 20.67 -0.71
CA GLY A 329 -19.74 21.45 0.15
C GLY A 329 -18.53 20.68 0.71
N ARG A 330 -18.26 19.48 0.18
CA ARG A 330 -17.11 18.65 0.59
C ARG A 330 -15.88 18.88 -0.27
N ASN A 331 -15.98 19.72 -1.32
CA ASN A 331 -14.91 19.92 -2.30
C ASN A 331 -14.47 18.61 -2.98
N LEU A 332 -15.40 17.65 -3.11
CA LEU A 332 -15.20 16.38 -3.80
C LEU A 332 -16.05 16.39 -5.08
N PRO A 333 -15.44 16.63 -6.25
CA PRO A 333 -16.18 16.76 -7.49
C PRO A 333 -16.71 15.41 -8.00
N ILE A 334 -17.86 15.46 -8.69
CA ILE A 334 -18.31 14.39 -9.57
C ILE A 334 -17.37 14.34 -10.77
N GLU A 335 -16.93 13.15 -11.18
CA GLU A 335 -16.14 12.94 -12.40
C GLU A 335 -16.96 12.25 -13.50
N ALA A 336 -17.88 11.35 -13.12
CA ALA A 336 -18.77 10.64 -14.05
C ALA A 336 -20.17 10.39 -13.47
N LEU A 337 -21.13 10.18 -14.35
CA LEU A 337 -22.55 9.99 -14.04
C LEU A 337 -23.15 8.79 -14.80
N GLN A 338 -24.15 8.17 -14.20
CA GLN A 338 -25.05 7.21 -14.84
C GLN A 338 -26.50 7.51 -14.43
N PHE A 339 -27.42 7.33 -15.37
CA PHE A 339 -28.86 7.48 -15.14
C PHE A 339 -29.61 6.29 -15.72
N ARG A 340 -30.65 5.84 -15.04
CA ARG A 340 -31.59 4.84 -15.58
C ARG A 340 -33.02 5.16 -15.19
N LEU A 341 -33.94 4.78 -16.06
CA LEU A 341 -35.37 4.83 -15.77
C LEU A 341 -35.83 3.51 -15.15
N THR A 342 -36.90 3.56 -14.37
CA THR A 342 -37.54 2.41 -13.72
C THR A 342 -39.07 2.50 -13.86
N GLY A 343 -39.76 1.36 -13.77
CA GLY A 343 -41.21 1.28 -13.97
C GLY A 343 -41.64 1.69 -15.38
N ASP A 344 -42.87 2.19 -15.52
CA ASP A 344 -43.49 2.56 -16.80
C ASP A 344 -42.63 3.56 -17.61
N ALA A 345 -41.93 4.48 -16.94
CA ALA A 345 -41.00 5.41 -17.59
C ALA A 345 -39.91 4.68 -18.40
N ALA A 346 -39.40 3.53 -17.91
CA ALA A 346 -38.37 2.75 -18.61
C ALA A 346 -38.90 2.00 -19.83
N GLU A 347 -40.21 1.71 -19.85
CA GLU A 347 -40.89 1.05 -20.97
C GLU A 347 -41.20 2.05 -22.08
N GLN A 348 -41.51 3.30 -21.72
CA GLN A 348 -41.95 4.33 -22.66
C GLN A 348 -40.82 5.22 -23.18
N TYR A 349 -39.73 5.36 -22.43
CA TYR A 349 -38.66 6.31 -22.74
C TYR A 349 -37.26 5.69 -22.60
N ASP A 350 -36.33 6.32 -23.29
CA ASP A 350 -34.90 6.22 -23.06
C ASP A 350 -34.39 7.54 -22.47
N VAL A 351 -33.56 7.45 -21.42
CA VAL A 351 -32.89 8.62 -20.85
C VAL A 351 -31.54 8.79 -21.52
N TRP A 352 -31.31 9.93 -22.17
CA TRP A 352 -30.06 10.32 -22.79
C TRP A 352 -29.40 11.43 -21.98
N TYR A 353 -28.09 11.33 -21.77
CA TYR A 353 -27.32 12.32 -21.03
C TYR A 353 -25.88 12.42 -21.52
N ARG A 354 -25.28 13.59 -21.36
CA ARG A 354 -23.85 13.81 -21.59
C ARG A 354 -23.26 14.71 -20.51
N VAL A 355 -21.94 14.64 -20.34
CA VAL A 355 -21.20 15.37 -19.30
C VAL A 355 -20.13 16.24 -19.95
N HIS A 356 -20.08 17.50 -19.52
CA HIS A 356 -18.96 18.39 -19.82
C HIS A 356 -17.88 18.20 -18.77
N SER A 357 -16.73 17.65 -19.16
CA SER A 357 -15.61 17.37 -18.25
C SER A 357 -14.51 18.40 -18.42
N ALA A 358 -13.83 18.75 -17.32
CA ALA A 358 -12.68 19.65 -17.35
C ALA A 358 -11.64 19.19 -18.39
N ASP A 359 -11.11 20.13 -19.17
CA ASP A 359 -10.14 19.95 -20.27
C ASP A 359 -10.56 19.05 -21.44
N TYR A 360 -11.66 18.31 -21.33
CA TYR A 360 -12.18 17.45 -22.39
C TYR A 360 -13.45 17.95 -23.07
N GLY A 361 -14.13 18.92 -22.46
CA GLY A 361 -15.37 19.46 -22.99
C GLY A 361 -16.54 18.47 -22.87
N TRP A 362 -17.56 18.66 -23.71
CA TRP A 362 -18.68 17.74 -23.82
C TRP A 362 -18.24 16.37 -24.38
N GLY A 363 -18.54 15.31 -23.65
CA GLY A 363 -18.53 13.95 -24.20
C GLY A 363 -19.73 13.68 -25.11
N GLY A 364 -19.74 12.50 -25.73
CA GLY A 364 -20.92 11.97 -26.41
C GLY A 364 -22.10 11.68 -25.47
N TRP A 365 -23.26 11.41 -26.07
CA TRP A 365 -24.47 11.02 -25.35
C TRP A 365 -24.43 9.55 -24.93
N ALA A 366 -24.59 9.30 -23.64
CA ALA A 366 -24.84 7.99 -23.04
C ALA A 366 -26.34 7.82 -22.78
N SER A 367 -26.81 6.58 -22.65
CA SER A 367 -28.19 6.30 -22.27
C SER A 367 -28.33 5.12 -21.32
N ASN A 368 -29.45 5.09 -20.60
CA ASN A 368 -29.97 3.91 -19.90
C ASN A 368 -28.94 3.12 -19.08
N GLY A 369 -28.16 3.82 -18.27
CA GLY A 369 -27.15 3.25 -17.40
C GLY A 369 -25.75 3.17 -18.02
N ALA A 370 -25.53 3.59 -19.26
CA ALA A 370 -24.16 3.73 -19.80
C ALA A 370 -23.39 4.85 -19.09
N ARG A 371 -22.07 4.72 -18.91
CA ARG A 371 -21.28 5.76 -18.20
C ARG A 371 -21.14 7.02 -19.06
N ALA A 372 -21.13 8.19 -18.42
CA ALA A 372 -20.77 9.47 -19.03
C ALA A 372 -19.81 10.28 -18.16
N GLY A 373 -18.85 10.98 -18.76
CA GLY A 373 -17.82 11.78 -18.05
C GLY A 373 -16.45 11.12 -18.05
N THR A 374 -15.68 11.27 -16.97
CA THR A 374 -14.36 10.65 -16.85
C THR A 374 -14.17 9.88 -15.54
N GLN A 375 -13.24 8.92 -15.56
CA GLN A 375 -12.78 8.22 -14.36
C GLN A 375 -11.26 8.06 -14.44
N GLY A 376 -10.54 8.30 -13.33
CA GLY A 376 -9.09 8.06 -13.26
C GLY A 376 -8.19 9.06 -13.99
N TYR A 377 -8.78 10.09 -14.61
CA TYR A 377 -8.03 11.21 -15.19
C TYR A 377 -7.92 12.42 -14.25
N ALA A 378 -8.63 12.44 -13.12
CA ALA A 378 -8.79 13.62 -12.27
C ALA A 378 -9.37 14.81 -13.06
N LYS A 379 -10.40 14.55 -13.88
CA LYS A 379 -11.06 15.54 -14.73
C LYS A 379 -12.53 15.67 -14.32
N PRO A 380 -12.84 16.62 -13.41
CA PRO A 380 -14.18 16.75 -12.85
C PRO A 380 -15.22 17.15 -13.90
N ALA A 381 -16.44 16.69 -13.71
CA ALA A 381 -17.61 17.20 -14.40
C ALA A 381 -17.84 18.67 -14.02
N GLN A 382 -18.25 19.47 -14.98
CA GLN A 382 -18.54 20.90 -14.80
C GLN A 382 -19.99 21.22 -15.19
N ALA A 383 -20.56 20.47 -16.14
CA ALA A 383 -21.96 20.58 -16.54
C ALA A 383 -22.52 19.24 -17.05
N VAL A 384 -23.85 19.16 -17.11
CA VAL A 384 -24.60 17.99 -17.60
C VAL A 384 -25.82 18.43 -18.41
N GLU A 385 -26.18 17.62 -19.39
CA GLU A 385 -27.46 17.71 -20.12
C GLU A 385 -28.17 16.36 -20.05
N ILE A 386 -29.49 16.40 -19.87
CA ILE A 386 -30.35 15.22 -19.73
C ILE A 386 -31.64 15.45 -20.53
N VAL A 387 -32.02 14.48 -21.34
CA VAL A 387 -33.27 14.48 -22.11
C VAL A 387 -33.91 13.09 -22.11
N LEU A 388 -35.24 13.04 -22.18
CA LEU A 388 -35.99 11.82 -22.42
C LEU A 388 -36.45 11.80 -23.87
N GLN A 389 -36.27 10.68 -24.54
CA GLN A 389 -36.85 10.41 -25.86
C GLN A 389 -37.74 9.17 -25.79
N ALA A 390 -38.69 9.05 -26.71
CA ALA A 390 -39.52 7.85 -26.79
C ALA A 390 -38.64 6.59 -26.95
N LYS A 391 -39.13 5.47 -26.43
CA LYS A 391 -38.38 4.21 -26.41
C LYS A 391 -37.89 3.82 -27.81
N GLY A 392 -36.59 3.61 -27.95
CA GLY A 392 -35.95 3.18 -29.19
C GLY A 392 -35.61 4.30 -30.17
N GLU A 393 -35.88 5.56 -29.83
CA GLU A 393 -35.48 6.71 -30.64
C GLU A 393 -33.96 6.93 -30.64
N SER A 394 -33.47 7.54 -31.72
CA SER A 394 -32.04 7.81 -31.91
C SER A 394 -31.53 8.91 -30.99
N ALA A 395 -30.31 8.71 -30.45
CA ALA A 395 -29.62 9.67 -29.59
C ALA A 395 -29.72 11.13 -30.09
N PRO A 396 -29.82 12.12 -29.18
CA PRO A 396 -29.86 13.54 -29.55
C PRO A 396 -28.64 14.04 -30.35
N GLY A 397 -27.53 13.30 -30.31
CA GLY A 397 -26.30 13.60 -31.03
C GLY A 397 -25.33 12.42 -31.01
N GLN A 398 -24.04 12.71 -31.24
CA GLN A 398 -22.99 11.67 -31.24
C GLN A 398 -22.89 10.97 -29.88
N THR A 399 -22.76 9.64 -29.91
CA THR A 399 -22.64 8.79 -28.72
C THR A 399 -21.18 8.43 -28.39
N ASP A 400 -20.26 8.65 -29.33
CA ASP A 400 -18.86 8.31 -29.17
C ASP A 400 -18.18 9.16 -28.09
N GLY A 401 -17.30 8.52 -27.31
CA GLY A 401 -16.53 9.21 -26.28
C GLY A 401 -17.37 9.79 -25.14
N ALA A 402 -18.58 9.25 -24.90
CA ALA A 402 -19.41 9.63 -23.75
C ALA A 402 -18.68 9.43 -22.41
N PHE A 403 -17.85 8.38 -22.31
CA PHE A 403 -17.03 8.08 -21.15
C PHE A 403 -15.56 7.90 -21.51
N LYS A 404 -14.66 8.44 -20.67
CA LYS A 404 -13.20 8.29 -20.82
C LYS A 404 -12.57 7.79 -19.52
N SER A 405 -11.82 6.70 -19.61
CA SER A 405 -11.04 6.16 -18.49
C SER A 405 -9.73 5.55 -18.98
N PRO A 406 -8.65 5.53 -18.18
CA PRO A 406 -7.57 4.57 -18.36
C PRO A 406 -8.12 3.14 -18.27
N SER A 407 -7.49 2.20 -18.98
CA SER A 407 -7.78 0.77 -18.84
C SER A 407 -7.28 0.25 -17.49
N TYR A 408 -6.14 0.76 -17.00
CA TYR A 408 -5.53 0.35 -15.75
C TYR A 408 -4.88 1.52 -15.01
N ILE A 409 -4.91 1.46 -13.69
CA ILE A 409 -4.21 2.38 -12.77
C ILE A 409 -3.62 1.54 -11.64
N TYR A 410 -2.37 1.79 -11.30
CA TYR A 410 -1.71 1.12 -10.18
C TYR A 410 -0.79 2.07 -9.43
N SER A 411 -0.47 1.70 -8.21
CA SER A 411 0.62 2.32 -7.45
C SER A 411 1.34 1.30 -6.59
N SER A 412 2.61 1.55 -6.30
CA SER A 412 3.46 0.73 -5.45
C SER A 412 4.19 1.61 -4.44
N HIS A 413 4.11 1.26 -3.16
CA HIS A 413 4.94 1.85 -2.12
C HIS A 413 6.18 0.99 -1.93
N VAL A 414 7.34 1.53 -2.30
CA VAL A 414 8.63 0.82 -2.30
C VAL A 414 9.52 1.37 -1.19
N SER A 415 10.17 0.51 -0.41
CA SER A 415 11.07 0.92 0.68
C SER A 415 12.16 1.86 0.17
N ASP A 416 12.43 2.93 0.92
CA ASP A 416 13.42 3.98 0.59
C ASP A 416 13.15 4.78 -0.70
N VAL A 417 12.02 4.54 -1.39
CA VAL A 417 11.60 5.26 -2.60
C VAL A 417 10.27 5.99 -2.38
N GLY A 418 9.30 5.34 -1.72
CA GLY A 418 7.95 5.87 -1.54
C GLY A 418 6.97 5.39 -2.62
N TRP A 419 5.92 6.19 -2.87
CA TRP A 419 4.88 5.86 -3.85
C TRP A 419 5.34 6.11 -5.29
N LEU A 420 5.23 5.08 -6.12
CA LEU A 420 5.32 5.14 -7.57
C LEU A 420 3.94 4.84 -8.15
N SER A 421 3.51 5.57 -9.17
CA SER A 421 2.17 5.42 -9.78
C SER A 421 2.26 5.35 -11.29
N GLY A 422 1.37 4.57 -11.89
CA GLY A 422 1.26 4.44 -13.34
C GLY A 422 -0.18 4.21 -13.80
N LYS A 423 -0.47 4.63 -15.04
CA LYS A 423 -1.76 4.40 -15.70
C LYS A 423 -1.59 4.31 -17.21
N GLY A 424 -2.50 3.63 -17.88
CA GLY A 424 -2.50 3.51 -19.34
C GLY A 424 -3.81 2.98 -19.88
N SER A 425 -3.92 2.94 -21.21
CA SER A 425 -5.13 2.56 -21.94
C SER A 425 -4.91 1.40 -22.92
N ASP A 426 -3.79 0.69 -22.78
CA ASP A 426 -3.47 -0.46 -23.63
C ASP A 426 -4.51 -1.59 -23.43
N SER A 427 -4.81 -2.31 -24.50
CA SER A 427 -5.78 -3.41 -24.50
C SER A 427 -5.28 -4.70 -23.86
N ALA A 428 -3.96 -4.86 -23.70
CA ALA A 428 -3.33 -6.03 -23.08
C ALA A 428 -2.06 -5.62 -22.30
N PRO A 429 -2.20 -4.89 -21.17
CA PRO A 429 -1.05 -4.34 -20.47
C PRO A 429 -0.27 -5.42 -19.70
N SER A 430 1.05 -5.29 -19.71
CA SER A 430 1.92 -5.97 -18.75
C SER A 430 2.44 -4.93 -17.76
N ILE A 431 1.89 -4.96 -16.56
CA ILE A 431 2.11 -3.94 -15.54
C ILE A 431 3.14 -4.45 -14.54
N ILE A 432 4.20 -3.69 -14.29
CA ILE A 432 5.13 -3.97 -13.19
C ILE A 432 4.80 -3.03 -12.03
N ILE A 433 4.44 -3.62 -10.89
CA ILE A 433 4.12 -2.95 -9.63
C ILE A 433 5.30 -3.17 -8.69
N GLY A 434 6.10 -2.13 -8.43
CA GLY A 434 7.33 -2.19 -7.65
C GLY A 434 8.60 -2.01 -8.49
N THR A 435 9.74 -2.48 -7.98
CA THR A 435 11.06 -2.37 -8.63
C THR A 435 11.70 -3.75 -8.76
N THR A 436 12.63 -3.95 -9.69
CA THR A 436 13.35 -5.23 -9.82
C THR A 436 14.86 -5.03 -9.75
N GLY A 437 15.54 -5.91 -9.04
CA GLY A 437 17.01 -5.97 -8.94
C GLY A 437 17.65 -4.80 -8.19
N GLN A 438 16.86 -4.06 -7.40
CA GLN A 438 17.33 -2.90 -6.63
C GLN A 438 17.44 -3.17 -5.12
N ALA A 439 17.06 -4.37 -4.66
CA ALA A 439 17.00 -4.73 -3.24
C ALA A 439 16.05 -3.83 -2.42
N HIS A 440 15.08 -3.18 -3.07
CA HIS A 440 14.01 -2.45 -2.42
C HIS A 440 12.76 -3.34 -2.33
N SER A 441 12.18 -3.39 -1.14
CA SER A 441 10.98 -4.16 -0.88
C SER A 441 9.71 -3.42 -1.25
N LEU A 442 8.77 -4.13 -1.88
CA LEU A 442 7.40 -3.70 -2.07
C LEU A 442 6.67 -3.81 -0.73
N GLN A 443 6.14 -2.71 -0.21
CA GLN A 443 5.49 -2.65 1.10
C GLN A 443 3.96 -2.50 1.01
N ALA A 444 3.49 -1.82 -0.04
CA ALA A 444 2.06 -1.69 -0.34
C ALA A 444 1.83 -1.53 -1.85
N PHE A 445 0.63 -1.84 -2.33
CA PHE A 445 0.23 -1.53 -3.69
C PHE A 445 -1.27 -1.28 -3.83
N THR A 446 -1.63 -0.66 -4.96
CA THR A 446 -3.01 -0.46 -5.42
C THR A 446 -3.13 -0.91 -6.87
N LEU A 447 -4.31 -1.40 -7.27
CA LEU A 447 -4.61 -1.79 -8.64
C LEU A 447 -6.09 -1.57 -8.95
N SER A 448 -6.41 -1.04 -10.13
CA SER A 448 -7.79 -0.87 -10.61
C SER A 448 -7.85 -0.94 -12.13
N TYR A 449 -9.01 -1.37 -12.66
CA TYR A 449 -9.30 -1.45 -14.10
C TYR A 449 -10.56 -0.65 -14.49
N PRO A 450 -10.59 0.68 -14.27
CA PRO A 450 -11.83 1.46 -14.35
C PRO A 450 -12.44 1.53 -15.76
N GLY A 451 -11.64 1.36 -16.82
CA GLY A 451 -12.07 1.47 -18.21
C GLY A 451 -12.59 0.18 -18.86
N LEU A 452 -12.61 -0.96 -18.15
CA LEU A 452 -12.80 -2.28 -18.78
C LEU A 452 -14.17 -2.93 -18.54
N GLY A 453 -15.15 -2.25 -17.94
CA GLY A 453 -16.52 -2.74 -17.81
C GLY A 453 -17.09 -2.64 -16.38
N SER A 454 -18.19 -3.37 -16.11
CA SER A 454 -18.79 -3.43 -14.77
C SER A 454 -18.34 -4.68 -14.02
N GLY A 455 -17.20 -4.55 -13.34
CA GLY A 455 -16.57 -5.56 -12.50
C GLY A 455 -15.45 -4.93 -11.68
N SER A 456 -14.82 -5.69 -10.80
CA SER A 456 -13.76 -5.20 -9.92
C SER A 456 -12.54 -6.10 -9.99
N VAL A 457 -11.38 -5.55 -9.63
CA VAL A 457 -10.21 -6.33 -9.23
C VAL A 457 -10.16 -6.40 -7.70
N SER A 458 -9.99 -7.61 -7.17
CA SER A 458 -9.83 -7.90 -5.74
C SER A 458 -8.44 -8.48 -5.49
N TYR A 459 -7.77 -8.05 -4.43
CA TYR A 459 -6.41 -8.47 -4.14
C TYR A 459 -6.08 -8.48 -2.64
N GLU A 460 -5.19 -9.41 -2.28
CA GLU A 460 -4.70 -9.64 -0.92
C GLU A 460 -3.17 -9.60 -0.92
N ALA A 461 -2.59 -9.11 0.18
CA ALA A 461 -1.15 -9.15 0.43
C ALA A 461 -0.86 -10.01 1.67
N HIS A 462 0.14 -10.90 1.55
CA HIS A 462 0.81 -11.52 2.69
C HIS A 462 1.96 -10.62 3.12
N VAL A 463 1.87 -10.01 4.30
CA VAL A 463 2.87 -9.06 4.80
C VAL A 463 3.72 -9.74 5.88
N SER A 464 5.03 -9.47 5.85
CA SER A 464 5.97 -10.00 6.84
C SER A 464 5.49 -9.69 8.28
N GLU A 465 5.61 -10.66 9.17
CA GLU A 465 5.14 -10.63 10.57
C GLU A 465 3.62 -10.46 10.79
N ILE A 466 2.82 -10.28 9.73
CA ILE A 466 1.36 -10.11 9.82
C ILE A 466 0.63 -11.32 9.21
N GLY A 467 1.14 -11.86 8.10
CA GLY A 467 0.47 -12.88 7.32
C GLY A 467 -0.46 -12.30 6.24
N TRP A 468 -1.39 -13.13 5.76
CA TRP A 468 -2.42 -12.73 4.78
C TRP A 468 -3.39 -11.70 5.39
N GLN A 469 -3.46 -10.52 4.78
CA GLN A 469 -4.45 -9.50 5.10
C GLN A 469 -5.77 -9.75 4.34
N GLY A 470 -6.85 -9.12 4.78
CA GLY A 470 -8.14 -9.19 4.08
C GLY A 470 -8.09 -8.59 2.67
N ALA A 471 -8.93 -9.11 1.77
CA ALA A 471 -9.02 -8.63 0.40
C ALA A 471 -9.49 -7.18 0.32
N VAL A 472 -8.86 -6.42 -0.57
CA VAL A 472 -9.26 -5.06 -0.93
C VAL A 472 -9.55 -4.99 -2.43
N SER A 473 -10.29 -3.97 -2.86
CA SER A 473 -10.70 -3.83 -4.26
C SER A 473 -10.35 -2.46 -4.83
N ASP A 474 -10.17 -2.42 -6.15
CA ASP A 474 -10.18 -1.21 -6.98
C ASP A 474 -9.51 0.04 -6.37
N GLY A 475 -8.19 0.04 -6.34
CA GLY A 475 -7.40 1.21 -5.93
C GLY A 475 -7.21 1.33 -4.41
N ALA A 476 -7.90 0.52 -3.60
CA ALA A 476 -7.63 0.43 -2.17
C ALA A 476 -6.23 -0.14 -1.88
N VAL A 477 -5.62 0.24 -0.75
CA VAL A 477 -4.25 -0.16 -0.42
C VAL A 477 -4.21 -1.57 0.15
N ALA A 478 -3.44 -2.46 -0.49
CA ALA A 478 -3.01 -3.74 0.09
C ALA A 478 -1.57 -3.61 0.62
N GLY A 479 -1.27 -4.17 1.79
CA GLY A 479 0.03 -4.07 2.44
C GLY A 479 0.07 -3.06 3.60
N THR A 480 1.25 -2.48 3.86
CA THR A 480 1.43 -1.46 4.91
C THR A 480 2.29 -0.29 4.43
N THR A 481 1.99 0.91 4.93
CA THR A 481 2.83 2.10 4.73
C THR A 481 3.43 2.53 6.08
N GLY A 482 4.69 2.98 6.07
CA GLY A 482 5.36 3.52 7.26
C GLY A 482 5.76 2.50 8.35
N ARG A 483 5.50 1.20 8.14
CA ARG A 483 5.82 0.13 9.11
C ARG A 483 7.11 -0.62 8.80
N ASN A 484 7.72 -0.38 7.64
CA ASN A 484 8.88 -1.13 7.14
C ASN A 484 8.66 -2.65 7.07
N LEU A 485 7.43 -3.09 6.86
CA LEU A 485 7.09 -4.50 6.67
C LEU A 485 6.87 -4.78 5.18
N PRO A 486 7.68 -5.66 4.57
CA PRO A 486 7.55 -5.99 3.16
C PRO A 486 6.37 -6.94 2.90
N ILE A 487 5.80 -6.85 1.70
CA ILE A 487 4.93 -7.89 1.13
C ILE A 487 5.81 -9.07 0.72
N GLU A 488 5.37 -10.30 1.03
CA GLU A 488 6.06 -11.55 0.69
C GLU A 488 5.27 -12.37 -0.35
N ALA A 489 3.96 -12.21 -0.43
CA ALA A 489 3.10 -12.85 -1.44
C ALA A 489 1.82 -12.07 -1.72
N VAL A 490 1.16 -12.37 -2.84
CA VAL A 490 -0.13 -11.78 -3.24
C VAL A 490 -1.11 -12.79 -3.83
N ARG A 491 -2.39 -12.44 -3.77
CA ARG A 491 -3.48 -13.04 -4.56
C ARG A 491 -4.24 -11.93 -5.26
N ILE A 492 -4.62 -12.15 -6.51
CA ILE A 492 -5.34 -11.17 -7.33
C ILE A 492 -6.42 -11.90 -8.11
N SER A 493 -7.65 -11.43 -8.05
CA SER A 493 -8.82 -11.99 -8.75
C SER A 493 -9.67 -10.90 -9.36
N LEU A 494 -10.53 -11.28 -10.30
CA LEU A 494 -11.53 -10.40 -10.90
C LEU A 494 -12.93 -10.80 -10.41
N THR A 495 -13.86 -9.86 -10.43
CA THR A 495 -15.28 -10.09 -10.14
C THR A 495 -16.18 -9.43 -11.18
N GLY A 496 -17.45 -9.84 -11.25
CA GLY A 496 -18.43 -9.28 -12.18
C GLY A 496 -18.07 -9.52 -13.64
N GLU A 497 -18.46 -8.60 -14.54
CA GLU A 497 -18.25 -8.76 -15.99
C GLU A 497 -16.76 -8.82 -16.37
N LEU A 498 -15.87 -8.24 -15.55
CA LEU A 498 -14.43 -8.37 -15.76
C LEU A 498 -13.99 -9.84 -15.63
N ALA A 499 -14.52 -10.56 -14.65
CA ALA A 499 -14.22 -11.98 -14.48
C ALA A 499 -14.82 -12.83 -15.60
N ASP A 500 -15.95 -12.41 -16.19
CA ASP A 500 -16.57 -13.13 -17.31
C ASP A 500 -15.76 -12.97 -18.60
N GLY A 501 -15.18 -11.78 -18.83
CA GLY A 501 -14.41 -11.47 -20.03
C GLY A 501 -12.91 -11.82 -19.97
N TYR A 502 -12.31 -11.84 -18.78
CA TYR A 502 -10.85 -11.90 -18.64
C TYR A 502 -10.38 -12.89 -17.56
N ASP A 503 -9.14 -13.37 -17.75
CA ASP A 503 -8.32 -13.96 -16.71
C ASP A 503 -7.24 -12.96 -16.28
N ILE A 504 -7.02 -12.81 -14.96
CA ILE A 504 -5.92 -12.01 -14.44
C ILE A 504 -4.74 -12.92 -14.08
N TRP A 505 -3.66 -12.76 -14.83
CA TRP A 505 -2.41 -13.49 -14.65
C TRP A 505 -1.38 -12.61 -13.96
N TYR A 506 -0.65 -13.18 -13.00
CA TYR A 506 0.39 -12.45 -12.29
C TYR A 506 1.52 -13.36 -11.83
N ARG A 507 2.68 -12.74 -11.57
CA ARG A 507 3.84 -13.39 -10.97
C ARG A 507 4.57 -12.44 -10.05
N ALA A 508 5.32 -12.99 -9.11
CA ALA A 508 6.06 -12.21 -8.12
C ALA A 508 7.57 -12.26 -8.39
N HIS A 509 8.25 -11.13 -8.21
CA HIS A 509 9.71 -11.03 -8.18
C HIS A 509 10.16 -11.08 -6.72
N VAL A 510 10.70 -12.22 -6.30
CA VAL A 510 11.17 -12.43 -4.92
C VAL A 510 12.64 -12.06 -4.83
N ALA A 511 13.03 -11.32 -3.79
CA ALA A 511 14.41 -10.93 -3.55
C ALA A 511 15.35 -12.15 -3.55
N GLU A 512 16.54 -12.00 -4.16
CA GLU A 512 17.57 -13.05 -4.31
C GLU A 512 17.17 -14.31 -5.13
N ILE A 513 15.91 -14.44 -5.54
CA ILE A 513 15.40 -15.55 -6.37
C ILE A 513 15.05 -15.07 -7.78
N GLY A 514 14.43 -13.90 -7.89
CA GLY A 514 13.94 -13.33 -9.15
C GLY A 514 12.47 -13.64 -9.43
N TRP A 515 12.08 -13.58 -10.71
CA TRP A 515 10.71 -13.86 -11.14
C TRP A 515 10.35 -15.33 -10.94
N LEU A 516 9.29 -15.56 -10.17
CA LEU A 516 8.60 -16.84 -10.09
C LEU A 516 7.69 -17.06 -11.32
N GLY A 517 7.11 -18.26 -11.40
CA GLY A 517 6.16 -18.64 -12.44
C GLY A 517 4.85 -17.85 -12.38
N TRP A 518 4.12 -17.85 -13.50
CA TRP A 518 2.81 -17.21 -13.59
C TRP A 518 1.74 -18.03 -12.89
N THR A 519 0.81 -17.32 -12.25
CA THR A 519 -0.41 -17.83 -11.63
C THR A 519 -1.59 -16.95 -12.04
N SER A 520 -2.82 -17.33 -11.71
CA SER A 520 -4.00 -16.53 -12.06
C SER A 520 -5.14 -16.65 -11.06
N ASN A 521 -6.07 -15.70 -11.15
CA ASN A 521 -7.41 -15.78 -10.56
C ASN A 521 -7.45 -16.26 -9.10
N GLY A 522 -6.73 -15.57 -8.21
CA GLY A 522 -6.73 -15.80 -6.77
C GLY A 522 -5.74 -16.83 -6.27
N GLN A 523 -5.01 -17.52 -7.14
CA GLN A 523 -3.92 -18.43 -6.72
C GLN A 523 -2.72 -17.64 -6.17
N PRO A 524 -2.02 -18.12 -5.13
CA PRO A 524 -0.94 -17.32 -4.53
C PRO A 524 0.27 -17.16 -5.47
N ALA A 525 0.93 -16.00 -5.39
CA ALA A 525 2.23 -15.73 -6.01
C ALA A 525 3.20 -15.11 -4.98
N GLY A 526 4.45 -15.58 -4.93
CA GLY A 526 5.46 -15.10 -3.97
C GLY A 526 5.95 -16.19 -3.02
N SER A 527 6.13 -15.88 -1.74
CA SER A 527 6.56 -16.85 -0.74
C SER A 527 5.90 -16.67 0.62
N GLU A 528 5.85 -17.75 1.39
CA GLU A 528 5.32 -17.78 2.76
C GLU A 528 6.29 -18.50 3.70
N GLY A 529 6.58 -17.86 4.84
CA GLY A 529 7.44 -18.40 5.89
C GLY A 529 8.95 -18.34 5.61
N LEU A 530 9.37 -17.78 4.48
CA LEU A 530 10.80 -17.65 4.12
C LEU A 530 11.46 -16.35 4.59
N ALA A 531 10.68 -15.36 5.02
CA ALA A 531 11.13 -13.98 5.25
C ALA A 531 11.79 -13.35 4.00
N SER A 532 11.32 -13.74 2.81
CA SER A 532 11.79 -13.23 1.52
C SER A 532 10.77 -12.23 0.99
N HIS A 533 11.18 -10.97 0.88
CA HIS A 533 10.30 -9.91 0.39
C HIS A 533 10.13 -9.96 -1.12
N LEU A 534 8.99 -9.45 -1.59
CA LEU A 534 8.78 -9.10 -2.99
C LEU A 534 9.46 -7.77 -3.29
N GLU A 535 10.11 -7.66 -4.43
CA GLU A 535 10.54 -6.36 -4.98
C GLU A 535 9.49 -5.81 -5.95
N ALA A 536 8.83 -6.70 -6.70
CA ALA A 536 7.77 -6.34 -7.64
C ALA A 536 6.78 -7.48 -7.91
N ILE A 537 5.65 -7.13 -8.53
CA ILE A 537 4.66 -8.03 -9.12
C ILE A 537 4.49 -7.63 -10.58
N GLU A 538 4.37 -8.61 -11.48
CA GLU A 538 3.95 -8.37 -12.87
C GLU A 538 2.51 -8.87 -13.03
N VAL A 539 1.63 -8.02 -13.57
CA VAL A 539 0.21 -8.31 -13.76
C VAL A 539 -0.17 -8.16 -15.23
N ARG A 540 -0.90 -9.13 -15.76
CA ARG A 540 -1.43 -9.17 -17.13
C ARG A 540 -2.91 -9.52 -17.10
N LEU A 541 -3.69 -8.77 -17.86
CA LEU A 541 -5.08 -9.09 -18.13
C LEU A 541 -5.18 -9.78 -19.48
N VAL A 542 -5.80 -10.96 -19.54
CA VAL A 542 -5.86 -11.80 -20.74
C VAL A 542 -7.32 -12.06 -21.09
N SER A 543 -7.73 -11.71 -22.32
CA SER A 543 -9.08 -11.97 -22.83
C SER A 543 -9.37 -13.47 -22.87
N LYS A 544 -10.54 -13.90 -22.37
CA LYS A 544 -10.98 -15.30 -22.46
C LYS A 544 -11.40 -15.73 -23.86
N ALA A 545 -11.73 -14.78 -24.73
CA ALA A 545 -12.19 -15.08 -26.08
C ALA A 545 -11.04 -15.51 -27.01
N ASP A 546 -9.88 -14.89 -26.86
CA ASP A 546 -8.78 -14.97 -27.84
C ASP A 546 -7.37 -14.77 -27.23
N GLY A 547 -7.25 -14.60 -25.92
CA GLY A 547 -5.97 -14.37 -25.25
C GLY A 547 -5.17 -15.66 -25.01
N GLU A 548 -3.84 -15.54 -25.12
CA GLU A 548 -2.93 -16.64 -24.79
C GLU A 548 -2.44 -16.53 -23.34
N ALA A 549 -2.64 -17.62 -22.57
CA ALA A 549 -2.16 -17.70 -21.20
C ALA A 549 -0.62 -17.72 -21.14
N PRO A 550 0.00 -16.97 -20.22
CA PRO A 550 1.43 -17.11 -19.94
C PRO A 550 1.81 -18.54 -19.52
N ALA A 551 3.05 -18.93 -19.78
CA ALA A 551 3.56 -20.23 -19.37
C ALA A 551 3.56 -20.38 -17.83
N SER A 552 2.96 -21.47 -17.34
CA SER A 552 2.92 -21.80 -15.93
C SER A 552 4.30 -22.21 -15.39
N GLY A 553 4.54 -21.97 -14.10
CA GLY A 553 5.71 -22.46 -13.38
C GLY A 553 5.48 -22.40 -11.87
N THR A 554 6.54 -22.59 -11.08
CA THR A 554 6.48 -22.42 -9.62
C THR A 554 6.18 -20.96 -9.27
N SER A 555 4.93 -20.64 -8.98
CA SER A 555 4.48 -19.28 -8.65
C SER A 555 4.55 -18.94 -7.16
N PHE A 556 4.51 -19.96 -6.30
CA PHE A 556 4.43 -19.79 -4.85
C PHE A 556 5.39 -20.74 -4.13
N LEU A 557 6.08 -20.22 -3.11
CA LEU A 557 7.06 -20.95 -2.31
C LEU A 557 6.63 -21.02 -0.85
N THR A 558 6.39 -22.22 -0.35
CA THR A 558 6.20 -22.49 1.08
C THR A 558 7.52 -22.92 1.71
N LYS A 559 7.80 -22.47 2.94
CA LYS A 559 8.98 -22.93 3.66
C LYS A 559 8.92 -24.45 3.89
N PRO A 560 9.89 -25.23 3.41
CA PRO A 560 9.90 -26.67 3.63
C PRO A 560 10.25 -27.00 5.08
N THR A 561 9.88 -28.20 5.51
CA THR A 561 10.26 -28.76 6.81
C THR A 561 11.47 -29.67 6.63
N ILE A 562 12.59 -29.33 7.28
CA ILE A 562 13.72 -30.23 7.44
C ILE A 562 13.60 -30.92 8.79
N THR A 563 13.46 -32.25 8.78
CA THR A 563 13.36 -33.07 10.00
C THR A 563 14.62 -33.91 10.16
N TYR A 564 15.16 -34.00 11.37
CA TYR A 564 16.41 -34.70 11.65
C TYR A 564 16.48 -35.17 13.09
N ASN A 565 17.29 -36.19 13.32
CA ASN A 565 17.64 -36.70 14.65
C ASN A 565 19.09 -37.20 14.65
N ALA A 566 19.59 -37.49 15.84
CA ALA A 566 20.96 -37.95 16.05
C ALA A 566 20.95 -39.21 16.93
N TYR A 567 21.84 -40.15 16.62
CA TYR A 567 22.19 -41.27 17.46
C TYR A 567 23.33 -40.85 18.39
N SER A 568 23.03 -40.73 19.68
CA SER A 568 24.02 -40.34 20.69
C SER A 568 24.57 -41.56 21.41
N ALA A 569 25.89 -41.59 21.60
CA ALA A 569 26.62 -42.69 22.23
C ALA A 569 26.01 -43.06 23.60
N GLY A 570 25.70 -44.34 23.78
CA GLY A 570 25.12 -44.87 25.02
C GLY A 570 23.64 -44.58 25.25
N THR A 571 22.98 -43.73 24.44
CA THR A 571 21.53 -43.45 24.55
C THR A 571 20.74 -43.87 23.32
N GLY A 572 21.38 -43.97 22.16
CA GLY A 572 20.73 -44.29 20.90
C GLY A 572 20.07 -43.07 20.25
N TRP A 573 19.10 -43.32 19.37
CA TRP A 573 18.36 -42.30 18.64
C TRP A 573 17.55 -41.40 19.57
N GLY A 574 17.81 -40.10 19.51
CA GLY A 574 16.97 -39.07 20.11
C GLY A 574 15.69 -38.81 19.32
N PRO A 575 14.79 -37.95 19.85
CA PRO A 575 13.58 -37.53 19.13
C PRO A 575 13.94 -36.78 17.84
N ALA A 576 13.05 -36.89 16.84
CA ALA A 576 13.11 -36.07 15.65
C ALA A 576 12.76 -34.62 15.98
N VAL A 577 13.59 -33.70 15.50
CA VAL A 577 13.42 -32.26 15.60
C VAL A 577 13.35 -31.67 14.20
N SER A 578 12.83 -30.45 14.07
CA SER A 578 12.72 -29.77 12.79
C SER A 578 13.25 -28.34 12.85
N ASN A 579 13.67 -27.80 11.70
CA ASN A 579 13.99 -26.39 11.44
C ASN A 579 14.45 -25.57 12.66
N GLY A 580 15.69 -25.78 13.10
CA GLY A 580 16.31 -25.09 14.22
C GLY A 580 16.24 -25.81 15.57
N GLY A 581 15.59 -26.97 15.67
CA GLY A 581 15.70 -27.82 16.87
C GLY A 581 17.13 -28.34 17.14
N ILE A 582 17.39 -28.94 18.30
CA ILE A 582 18.72 -29.49 18.62
C ILE A 582 18.62 -31.01 18.64
N ALA A 583 19.39 -31.69 17.79
CA ALA A 583 19.51 -33.14 17.78
C ALA A 583 20.84 -33.56 18.46
N GLY A 584 20.78 -34.22 19.61
CA GLY A 584 21.95 -34.60 20.42
C GLY A 584 21.93 -33.96 21.81
N ALA A 585 23.06 -33.91 22.49
CA ALA A 585 23.17 -33.42 23.86
C ALA A 585 24.43 -32.56 24.07
N THR A 586 24.26 -31.25 24.22
CA THR A 586 25.39 -30.31 24.36
C THR A 586 26.04 -30.36 25.74
N GLY A 587 27.37 -30.40 25.81
CA GLY A 587 28.15 -30.28 27.04
C GLY A 587 28.05 -31.49 27.99
N GLN A 588 27.55 -32.62 27.49
CA GLN A 588 27.41 -33.85 28.28
C GLN A 588 28.53 -34.87 27.99
N ASN A 589 29.54 -34.48 27.19
CA ASN A 589 30.61 -35.36 26.73
C ASN A 589 30.05 -36.64 26.10
N ARG A 590 29.04 -36.48 25.25
CA ARG A 590 28.34 -37.58 24.57
C ARG A 590 28.40 -37.35 23.07
N ALA A 591 29.22 -38.13 22.39
CA ALA A 591 29.34 -38.11 20.94
C ALA A 591 28.02 -38.45 20.25
N VAL A 592 27.76 -37.78 19.14
CA VAL A 592 26.89 -38.27 18.08
C VAL A 592 27.71 -39.28 17.27
N GLU A 593 27.12 -40.43 16.92
CA GLU A 593 27.76 -41.45 16.07
C GLU A 593 27.11 -41.55 14.69
N ALA A 594 25.84 -41.14 14.59
CA ALA A 594 25.08 -41.12 13.35
C ALA A 594 23.96 -40.07 13.38
N PHE A 595 23.49 -39.65 12.21
CA PHE A 595 22.33 -38.76 12.08
C PHE A 595 21.51 -39.09 10.83
N SER A 596 20.23 -38.73 10.85
CA SER A 596 19.35 -38.80 9.69
C SER A 596 18.72 -37.44 9.41
N VAL A 597 18.47 -37.14 8.14
CA VAL A 597 17.82 -35.90 7.69
C VAL A 597 16.81 -36.24 6.61
N SER A 598 15.64 -35.61 6.68
CA SER A 598 14.58 -35.68 5.67
C SER A 598 14.05 -34.29 5.30
N TYR A 599 13.52 -34.20 4.09
CA TYR A 599 12.93 -33.01 3.51
C TYR A 599 11.44 -33.27 3.22
N ALA A 600 10.59 -32.32 3.60
CA ALA A 600 9.19 -32.27 3.21
C ALA A 600 8.82 -30.86 2.76
N GLY A 601 8.36 -30.69 1.53
CA GLY A 601 7.92 -29.41 0.99
C GLY A 601 7.27 -29.57 -0.39
N ASP A 602 6.54 -28.55 -0.82
CA ASP A 602 5.77 -28.58 -2.08
C ASP A 602 6.66 -28.55 -3.33
N ILE A 603 7.88 -28.04 -3.19
CA ILE A 603 8.86 -28.00 -4.27
C ILE A 603 9.57 -29.35 -4.38
N PRO A 604 9.59 -29.99 -5.57
CA PRO A 604 10.29 -31.25 -5.78
C PRO A 604 11.77 -31.17 -5.39
N GLY A 605 12.23 -32.11 -4.58
CA GLY A 605 13.61 -32.13 -4.11
C GLY A 605 13.83 -33.08 -2.94
N GLY A 606 14.99 -32.94 -2.30
CA GLY A 606 15.36 -33.76 -1.15
C GLY A 606 16.60 -33.21 -0.46
N VAL A 607 17.25 -34.07 0.31
CA VAL A 607 18.54 -33.80 0.95
C VAL A 607 19.59 -34.83 0.51
N SER A 608 20.85 -34.43 0.55
CA SER A 608 22.02 -35.30 0.44
C SER A 608 22.97 -34.93 1.56
N TYR A 609 23.42 -35.90 2.34
CA TYR A 609 24.22 -35.64 3.54
C TYR A 609 25.21 -36.75 3.83
N ARG A 610 26.32 -36.39 4.48
CA ARG A 610 27.40 -37.32 4.85
C ARG A 610 28.00 -36.98 6.21
N ALA A 611 28.64 -37.98 6.80
CA ALA A 611 29.37 -37.88 8.06
C ALA A 611 30.87 -38.06 7.84
N HIS A 612 31.67 -37.37 8.64
CA HIS A 612 33.08 -37.68 8.87
C HIS A 612 33.22 -38.32 10.24
N LEU A 613 33.71 -39.56 10.29
CA LEU A 613 33.84 -40.32 11.53
C LEU A 613 35.31 -40.46 11.96
N THR A 614 35.53 -40.59 13.26
CA THR A 614 36.84 -40.91 13.85
C THR A 614 37.43 -42.19 13.23
N ASP A 615 38.72 -42.17 12.89
CA ASP A 615 39.50 -43.24 12.22
C ASP A 615 39.00 -43.73 10.85
N ILE A 616 37.90 -43.19 10.34
CA ILE A 616 37.30 -43.61 9.06
C ILE A 616 37.38 -42.48 8.04
N GLY A 617 37.14 -41.25 8.47
CA GLY A 617 37.06 -40.10 7.60
C GLY A 617 35.67 -39.87 7.02
N TRP A 618 35.59 -39.14 5.90
CA TRP A 618 34.35 -38.89 5.18
C TRP A 618 33.78 -40.18 4.58
N GLN A 619 32.51 -40.45 4.87
CA GLN A 619 31.73 -41.49 4.21
C GLN A 619 31.04 -40.95 2.95
N ASP A 620 30.53 -41.86 2.12
CA ASP A 620 29.68 -41.52 0.98
C ASP A 620 28.40 -40.81 1.45
N ALA A 621 27.89 -39.92 0.59
CA ALA A 621 26.65 -39.21 0.88
C ALA A 621 25.43 -40.11 0.70
N VAL A 622 24.49 -40.00 1.63
CA VAL A 622 23.19 -40.65 1.59
C VAL A 622 22.11 -39.62 1.23
N VAL A 623 21.07 -40.07 0.54
CA VAL A 623 19.88 -39.25 0.20
C VAL A 623 18.65 -39.59 1.04
N SER A 624 18.75 -40.68 1.81
CA SER A 624 17.79 -41.14 2.81
C SER A 624 18.49 -42.13 3.75
N GLY A 625 17.94 -42.36 4.93
CA GLY A 625 18.50 -43.30 5.91
C GLY A 625 19.49 -42.66 6.87
N THR A 626 20.60 -43.35 7.15
CA THR A 626 21.54 -42.97 8.22
C THR A 626 22.90 -42.58 7.64
N ALA A 627 23.44 -41.44 8.06
CA ALA A 627 24.86 -41.10 7.88
C ALA A 627 25.61 -41.30 9.20
N GLY A 628 26.68 -42.10 9.19
CA GLY A 628 27.40 -42.51 10.40
C GLY A 628 27.27 -44.02 10.68
N ILE A 629 27.70 -44.46 11.88
CA ILE A 629 27.63 -45.87 12.31
C ILE A 629 26.98 -45.95 13.69
N GLU A 630 25.76 -46.45 13.75
CA GLU A 630 24.98 -46.62 14.99
C GLU A 630 25.65 -47.64 15.93
N GLY A 631 25.95 -47.22 17.18
CA GLY A 631 26.52 -48.09 18.20
C GLY A 631 27.94 -48.58 17.87
N GLY A 632 28.61 -47.94 16.91
CA GLY A 632 29.91 -48.36 16.41
C GLY A 632 31.10 -47.91 17.27
N GLY A 633 30.88 -47.04 18.27
CA GLY A 633 31.95 -46.38 19.01
C GLY A 633 32.81 -45.48 18.13
N LYS A 634 32.21 -44.92 17.07
CA LYS A 634 32.88 -44.07 16.08
C LYS A 634 32.23 -42.69 16.09
N ASP A 635 32.90 -41.77 16.78
CA ASP A 635 32.38 -40.42 16.97
C ASP A 635 32.35 -39.66 15.65
N LEU A 636 31.24 -38.96 15.42
CA LEU A 636 31.06 -38.00 14.35
C LEU A 636 31.94 -36.78 14.66
N GLN A 637 32.76 -36.33 13.70
CA GLN A 637 33.66 -35.19 13.87
C GLN A 637 33.27 -34.02 12.97
N ALA A 638 32.68 -34.30 11.80
CA ALA A 638 32.15 -33.29 10.89
C ALA A 638 30.96 -33.82 10.07
N ILE A 639 30.16 -32.91 9.52
CA ILE A 639 29.01 -33.19 8.65
C ILE A 639 28.99 -32.28 7.42
N SER A 640 28.30 -32.73 6.38
CA SER A 640 27.96 -31.93 5.21
C SER A 640 26.54 -32.30 4.77
N ILE A 641 25.70 -31.29 4.48
CA ILE A 641 24.28 -31.40 4.12
C ILE A 641 23.97 -30.46 2.96
N SER A 642 23.29 -30.96 1.93
CA SER A 642 22.86 -30.20 0.75
C SER A 642 21.41 -30.51 0.41
N LEU A 643 20.71 -29.52 -0.18
CA LEU A 643 19.43 -29.79 -0.86
C LEU A 643 19.68 -30.36 -2.26
N THR A 644 18.74 -31.16 -2.75
CA THR A 644 18.75 -31.74 -4.09
C THR A 644 17.46 -31.38 -4.85
N GLY A 645 17.46 -31.58 -6.17
CA GLY A 645 16.32 -31.25 -7.03
C GLY A 645 16.03 -29.76 -7.11
N ASP A 646 14.79 -29.40 -7.39
CA ASP A 646 14.36 -28.01 -7.56
C ASP A 646 14.37 -27.21 -6.24
N ALA A 647 14.23 -27.88 -5.09
CA ALA A 647 14.36 -27.24 -3.78
C ALA A 647 15.67 -26.45 -3.64
N SER A 648 16.78 -26.93 -4.21
CA SER A 648 18.10 -26.26 -4.16
C SER A 648 18.15 -24.91 -4.91
N LYS A 649 17.20 -24.67 -5.83
CA LYS A 649 17.07 -23.41 -6.59
C LYS A 649 16.45 -22.31 -5.73
N TYR A 650 15.55 -22.66 -4.81
CA TYR A 650 14.72 -21.71 -4.07
C TYR A 650 15.09 -21.59 -2.60
N PHE A 651 15.82 -22.56 -2.04
CA PHE A 651 16.15 -22.60 -0.63
C PHE A 651 17.64 -22.81 -0.39
N ASP A 652 18.09 -22.36 0.78
CA ASP A 652 19.40 -22.67 1.35
C ASP A 652 19.21 -23.47 2.63
N ILE A 653 19.90 -24.62 2.75
CA ILE A 653 19.92 -25.42 3.97
C ILE A 653 21.12 -25.04 4.81
N TRP A 654 20.84 -24.49 6.00
CA TRP A 654 21.85 -24.05 6.96
C TRP A 654 21.99 -25.06 8.09
N TYR A 655 23.21 -25.34 8.50
CA TYR A 655 23.49 -26.26 9.60
C TYR A 655 24.75 -25.88 10.36
N ARG A 656 24.83 -26.34 11.61
CA ARG A 656 26.00 -26.23 12.46
C ARG A 656 26.07 -27.41 13.42
N VAL A 657 27.24 -27.58 14.02
CA VAL A 657 27.49 -28.62 15.01
C VAL A 657 28.00 -28.02 16.32
N HIS A 658 27.69 -28.71 17.42
CA HIS A 658 28.29 -28.46 18.72
C HIS A 658 29.47 -29.41 18.89
N ILE A 659 30.69 -28.87 18.99
CA ILE A 659 31.91 -29.67 19.17
C ILE A 659 32.29 -29.68 20.66
N GLU A 660 32.74 -30.82 21.16
CA GLU A 660 33.24 -30.92 22.53
C GLU A 660 34.26 -29.83 22.86
N SER A 661 34.17 -29.25 24.05
CA SER A 661 35.01 -28.15 24.55
C SER A 661 34.99 -26.82 23.76
N PHE A 662 34.46 -26.78 22.52
CA PHE A 662 34.33 -25.57 21.70
C PHE A 662 32.93 -24.98 21.72
N GLY A 663 31.91 -25.81 21.93
CA GLY A 663 30.52 -25.38 21.86
C GLY A 663 29.97 -25.34 20.44
N TRP A 664 28.96 -24.52 20.21
CA TRP A 664 28.39 -24.31 18.89
C TRP A 664 29.38 -23.59 17.96
N LEU A 665 29.70 -24.24 16.84
CA LEU A 665 30.41 -23.61 15.75
C LEU A 665 29.50 -22.67 14.94
N GLY A 666 30.10 -21.96 13.99
CA GLY A 666 29.36 -21.14 13.04
C GLY A 666 28.44 -21.97 12.13
N TRP A 667 27.44 -21.31 11.56
CA TRP A 667 26.56 -21.86 10.54
C TRP A 667 27.28 -21.97 9.19
N THR A 668 27.04 -23.08 8.51
CA THR A 668 27.44 -23.32 7.11
C THR A 668 26.21 -23.78 6.31
N LYS A 669 26.32 -23.84 4.98
CA LYS A 669 25.19 -24.23 4.12
C LYS A 669 25.61 -25.03 2.90
N ASN A 670 24.62 -25.70 2.29
CA ASN A 670 24.68 -26.25 0.94
C ASN A 670 25.95 -27.05 0.63
N GLY A 671 26.25 -28.03 1.49
CA GLY A 671 27.35 -28.97 1.30
C GLY A 671 28.71 -28.52 1.82
N ALA A 672 28.85 -27.28 2.28
CA ALA A 672 30.08 -26.84 2.93
C ALA A 672 30.23 -27.43 4.34
N ASP A 673 31.39 -28.00 4.65
CA ASP A 673 31.60 -28.80 5.85
C ASP A 673 31.33 -28.04 7.18
N ALA A 674 30.84 -28.75 8.19
CA ALA A 674 30.69 -28.28 9.57
C ALA A 674 31.39 -29.23 10.55
N GLY A 675 32.22 -28.71 11.46
CA GLY A 675 32.93 -29.51 12.47
C GLY A 675 34.46 -29.50 12.33
N THR A 676 35.11 -30.62 12.65
CA THR A 676 36.57 -30.76 12.59
C THR A 676 36.95 -32.14 12.04
N THR A 677 37.99 -32.26 11.20
CA THR A 677 38.42 -33.59 10.65
C THR A 677 39.76 -34.08 11.17
N LYS A 678 40.56 -33.21 11.81
CA LYS A 678 41.97 -33.52 12.18
C LYS A 678 42.29 -33.37 13.66
N LEU A 679 41.27 -33.12 14.49
CA LEU A 679 41.46 -32.77 15.90
C LEU A 679 41.01 -33.86 16.87
N ASN A 680 40.37 -34.92 16.34
CA ASN A 680 39.78 -35.98 17.15
C ASN A 680 38.78 -35.47 18.20
N LEU A 681 37.98 -34.46 17.82
CA LEU A 681 36.96 -33.86 18.67
C LEU A 681 35.58 -34.34 18.22
N GLN A 682 34.77 -34.81 19.16
CA GLN A 682 33.42 -35.30 18.88
C GLN A 682 32.41 -34.16 18.67
N VAL A 683 31.48 -34.37 17.74
CA VAL A 683 30.23 -33.64 17.63
C VAL A 683 29.29 -34.18 18.71
N GLU A 684 28.73 -33.28 19.52
CA GLU A 684 27.77 -33.61 20.58
C GLU A 684 26.32 -33.33 20.19
N ALA A 685 26.10 -32.40 19.26
CA ALA A 685 24.78 -32.06 18.74
C ALA A 685 24.83 -31.43 17.35
N VAL A 686 23.73 -31.53 16.61
CA VAL A 686 23.52 -30.96 15.28
C VAL A 686 22.29 -30.04 15.31
N GLN A 687 22.37 -28.93 14.59
CA GLN A 687 21.24 -28.04 14.34
C GLN A 687 21.17 -27.73 12.84
N VAL A 688 19.98 -27.89 12.25
CA VAL A 688 19.70 -27.70 10.82
C VAL A 688 18.45 -26.85 10.66
N THR A 689 18.46 -25.92 9.71
CA THR A 689 17.32 -25.08 9.33
C THR A 689 17.36 -24.78 7.83
N VAL A 690 16.29 -24.18 7.32
CA VAL A 690 16.16 -23.81 5.91
C VAL A 690 15.65 -22.38 5.78
N THR A 691 16.18 -21.66 4.82
CA THR A 691 15.80 -20.27 4.49
C THR A 691 15.52 -20.14 3.00
N GLY A 692 14.93 -19.02 2.58
CA GLY A 692 14.92 -18.65 1.17
C GLY A 692 16.34 -18.56 0.60
N LYS A 693 16.48 -18.77 -0.71
CA LYS A 693 17.76 -18.67 -1.40
C LYS A 693 18.41 -17.31 -1.15
N GLY A 694 19.70 -17.29 -0.82
CA GLY A 694 20.44 -16.04 -0.65
C GLY A 694 20.13 -15.30 0.66
N ALA A 695 19.14 -15.74 1.44
CA ALA A 695 18.82 -15.14 2.72
C ALA A 695 20.00 -15.20 3.70
N ALA A 696 20.01 -14.26 4.66
CA ALA A 696 21.03 -14.16 5.68
C ALA A 696 21.14 -15.44 6.52
N ALA A 697 22.35 -15.73 6.98
CA ALA A 697 22.60 -16.86 7.88
C ALA A 697 21.80 -16.70 9.19
N PRO A 698 21.33 -17.79 9.81
CA PRO A 698 20.64 -17.73 11.10
C PRO A 698 21.50 -17.18 12.26
N GLY A 699 22.82 -17.10 12.07
CA GLY A 699 23.78 -16.55 13.03
C GLY A 699 25.18 -16.47 12.43
N SER A 700 26.19 -16.35 13.29
CA SER A 700 27.60 -16.30 12.86
C SER A 700 27.97 -17.49 11.97
N THR A 701 28.69 -17.22 10.88
CA THR A 701 29.27 -18.25 9.99
C THR A 701 30.76 -18.49 10.27
N ALA A 702 31.32 -17.78 11.27
CA ALA A 702 32.73 -17.90 11.62
C ALA A 702 33.04 -19.29 12.21
N ASN A 703 34.16 -19.88 11.79
CA ASN A 703 34.68 -21.15 12.30
C ASN A 703 33.65 -22.30 12.25
N ALA A 704 32.76 -22.32 11.24
CA ALA A 704 31.84 -23.44 11.02
C ALA A 704 32.60 -24.77 10.82
N TYR A 705 33.82 -24.69 10.25
CA TYR A 705 34.74 -25.79 10.05
C TYR A 705 36.19 -25.38 10.28
N PHE A 706 36.99 -26.25 10.90
CA PHE A 706 38.44 -26.07 10.99
C PHE A 706 39.21 -27.38 11.20
N GLU A 707 40.46 -27.39 10.74
CA GLU A 707 41.35 -28.57 10.81
C GLU A 707 42.53 -28.38 11.78
N LYS A 708 42.70 -27.17 12.31
CA LYS A 708 43.74 -26.84 13.29
C LYS A 708 43.06 -26.24 14.52
N PRO A 709 43.52 -26.54 15.74
CA PRO A 709 42.85 -26.07 16.94
C PRO A 709 42.82 -24.54 16.94
N ILE A 710 41.63 -23.99 17.19
CA ILE A 710 41.48 -22.57 17.50
C ILE A 710 41.73 -22.42 18.99
N TYR A 711 42.62 -21.52 19.37
CA TYR A 711 42.91 -21.30 20.78
C TYR A 711 41.74 -20.58 21.45
N ILE A 712 41.14 -21.25 22.44
CA ILE A 712 40.03 -20.76 23.27
C ILE A 712 40.38 -20.79 24.76
N GLY A 713 41.65 -21.11 25.07
CA GLY A 713 42.18 -21.13 26.43
C GLY A 713 42.29 -19.74 27.04
N TRP A 714 42.83 -19.72 28.26
CA TRP A 714 43.08 -18.49 29.01
C TRP A 714 43.99 -17.52 28.24
N GLN A 715 43.68 -16.23 28.28
CA GLN A 715 44.49 -15.18 27.67
C GLN A 715 44.93 -14.14 28.68
N ASN A 716 46.07 -13.53 28.40
CA ASN A 716 46.49 -12.30 29.07
C ASN A 716 45.57 -11.13 28.72
N PRO A 717 45.46 -10.09 29.57
CA PRO A 717 44.91 -8.81 29.15
C PRO A 717 45.57 -8.30 27.86
N PRO A 718 44.83 -7.68 26.93
CA PRO A 718 45.31 -7.40 25.57
C PRO A 718 46.61 -6.58 25.47
N GLN A 719 46.94 -5.80 26.49
CA GLN A 719 48.17 -5.00 26.55
C GLN A 719 49.45 -5.82 26.77
N TYR A 720 49.34 -7.08 27.19
CA TYR A 720 50.47 -7.98 27.40
C TYR A 720 50.53 -9.06 26.30
N PRO A 721 51.70 -9.64 26.04
CA PRO A 721 51.86 -10.70 25.03
C PRO A 721 50.86 -11.84 25.24
N GLN A 722 50.16 -12.23 24.17
CA GLN A 722 49.11 -13.26 24.20
C GLN A 722 49.72 -14.65 24.05
N VAL A 723 49.02 -15.69 24.55
CA VAL A 723 49.45 -17.09 24.43
C VAL A 723 48.71 -17.79 23.27
N SER A 724 49.23 -18.93 22.81
CA SER A 724 48.56 -19.74 21.79
C SER A 724 48.98 -21.21 21.86
N CYS A 725 48.06 -22.12 21.55
CA CYS A 725 48.41 -23.52 21.28
C CYS A 725 49.17 -23.68 19.95
N ASN A 726 49.24 -22.65 19.11
CA ASN A 726 50.01 -22.67 17.88
C ASN A 726 51.48 -22.28 18.14
N THR A 727 52.40 -22.97 17.48
CA THR A 727 53.83 -22.63 17.50
C THR A 727 54.04 -21.26 16.85
N VAL A 728 54.86 -20.41 17.50
CA VAL A 728 55.22 -19.08 16.98
C VAL A 728 55.84 -19.19 15.59
N VAL A 729 55.40 -18.32 14.68
CA VAL A 729 55.95 -18.22 13.32
C VAL A 729 56.80 -16.98 13.25
N LEU A 730 58.10 -17.13 13.01
CA LEU A 730 59.01 -15.99 12.90
C LEU A 730 58.73 -15.17 11.63
N PRO A 731 59.02 -13.86 11.65
CA PRO A 731 59.00 -13.03 10.45
C PRO A 731 59.86 -13.63 9.32
N SER A 732 59.42 -13.47 8.07
CA SER A 732 60.06 -14.08 6.89
C SER A 732 61.53 -13.70 6.67
N TYR A 733 62.00 -12.60 7.25
CA TYR A 733 63.41 -12.18 7.20
C TYR A 733 64.32 -13.00 8.13
N CYS A 734 63.76 -13.71 9.11
CA CYS A 734 64.51 -14.55 10.04
C CYS A 734 64.97 -15.81 9.29
N THR A 735 66.28 -15.93 9.03
CA THR A 735 66.85 -17.03 8.23
C THR A 735 68.11 -17.61 8.89
N GLY A 736 68.49 -18.83 8.51
CA GLY A 736 69.74 -19.46 9.00
C GLY A 736 69.67 -19.96 10.45
N GLU A 737 70.83 -19.99 11.11
CA GLU A 737 71.06 -20.73 12.36
C GLU A 737 70.27 -20.24 13.59
N PHE A 738 69.87 -18.96 13.63
CA PHE A 738 69.21 -18.33 14.77
C PHE A 738 67.70 -18.17 14.55
N THR A 739 67.07 -19.25 14.09
CA THR A 739 65.62 -19.30 13.77
C THR A 739 64.87 -20.37 14.55
N TYR A 740 65.53 -21.01 15.53
CA TYR A 740 64.89 -22.04 16.34
C TYR A 740 63.73 -21.47 17.16
N VAL A 741 62.56 -22.09 17.04
CA VAL A 741 61.38 -21.81 17.86
C VAL A 741 60.99 -23.07 18.60
N THR A 742 60.89 -23.00 19.92
CA THR A 742 60.30 -24.08 20.71
C THR A 742 58.83 -24.25 20.31
N PRO A 743 58.39 -25.44 19.90
CA PRO A 743 56.98 -25.70 19.59
C PRO A 743 56.08 -25.39 20.79
N SER A 744 54.87 -24.85 20.54
CA SER A 744 53.90 -24.67 21.62
C SER A 744 53.49 -26.02 22.20
N ARG A 745 53.25 -26.05 23.51
CA ARG A 745 52.98 -27.25 24.31
C ARG A 745 51.73 -27.15 25.15
N ILE A 746 50.99 -26.05 25.00
CA ILE A 746 49.74 -25.83 25.71
C ILE A 746 48.58 -26.34 24.84
N PRO A 747 47.55 -26.99 25.43
CA PRO A 747 46.37 -27.39 24.67
C PRO A 747 45.56 -26.17 24.21
N TYR A 748 44.61 -26.38 23.29
CA TYR A 748 43.80 -25.29 22.73
C TYR A 748 42.89 -24.60 23.76
N ASN A 749 42.54 -25.30 24.84
CA ASN A 749 41.75 -24.83 25.97
C ASN A 749 42.61 -24.62 27.24
N ALA A 750 43.92 -24.36 27.07
CA ALA A 750 44.86 -24.27 28.18
C ALA A 750 44.42 -23.29 29.27
N THR A 751 44.52 -23.72 30.52
CA THR A 751 44.39 -22.84 31.68
C THR A 751 45.66 -21.99 31.85
N ARG A 752 45.57 -20.95 32.68
CA ARG A 752 46.76 -20.18 33.10
C ARG A 752 47.84 -21.09 33.70
N LEU A 753 47.43 -22.10 34.47
CA LEU A 753 48.35 -23.03 35.11
C LEU A 753 49.07 -23.92 34.08
N ASP A 754 48.37 -24.37 33.04
CA ASP A 754 48.97 -25.12 31.94
C ASP A 754 50.05 -24.31 31.23
N CYS A 755 49.81 -23.01 31.02
CA CYS A 755 50.79 -22.10 30.44
C CYS A 755 52.04 -21.97 31.33
N ILE A 756 51.86 -21.75 32.64
CA ILE A 756 52.98 -21.68 33.60
C ILE A 756 53.75 -23.01 33.65
N ASN A 757 53.04 -24.14 33.62
CA ASN A 757 53.67 -25.46 33.65
C ASN A 757 54.47 -25.73 32.37
N ALA A 758 53.93 -25.42 31.18
CA ALA A 758 54.64 -25.55 29.92
C ALA A 758 55.90 -24.65 29.87
N PHE A 759 55.77 -23.41 30.33
CA PHE A 759 56.87 -22.44 30.43
C PHE A 759 58.01 -22.98 31.32
N ILE A 760 57.69 -23.43 32.53
CA ILE A 760 58.70 -23.91 33.48
C ILE A 760 59.26 -25.27 33.09
N GLN A 761 58.41 -26.19 32.61
CA GLN A 761 58.86 -27.49 32.12
C GLN A 761 59.88 -27.31 31.01
N ARG A 762 59.66 -26.33 30.13
CA ARG A 762 60.65 -26.00 29.11
C ARG A 762 61.97 -25.53 29.72
N ALA A 763 61.95 -24.70 30.76
CA ALA A 763 63.16 -24.26 31.45
C ALA A 763 63.95 -25.43 32.06
N TYR A 764 63.28 -26.43 32.62
CA TYR A 764 63.93 -27.65 33.14
C TYR A 764 64.65 -28.45 32.04
N GLU A 765 64.10 -28.52 30.84
CA GLU A 765 64.74 -29.22 29.72
C GLU A 765 66.02 -28.54 29.23
N TYR A 766 66.21 -27.25 29.54
CA TYR A 766 67.43 -26.54 29.24
C TYR A 766 68.55 -26.78 30.25
N LEU A 767 68.32 -27.43 31.39
CA LEU A 767 69.36 -27.65 32.40
C LEU A 767 70.64 -28.26 31.80
N GLY A 768 71.79 -27.66 32.11
CA GLY A 768 73.09 -28.05 31.56
C GLY A 768 73.40 -27.47 30.17
N THR A 769 72.48 -26.76 29.53
CA THR A 769 72.76 -26.03 28.28
C THR A 769 73.77 -24.92 28.56
N ARG A 770 74.83 -24.82 27.75
CA ARG A 770 75.89 -23.81 27.93
C ARG A 770 75.37 -22.39 27.71
N TYR A 771 75.99 -21.44 28.40
CA TYR A 771 75.74 -20.02 28.21
C TYR A 771 76.58 -19.46 27.07
N ILE A 772 75.94 -18.81 26.09
CA ILE A 772 76.60 -17.98 25.07
C ILE A 772 75.71 -16.75 24.81
N GLU A 773 76.28 -15.56 24.95
CA GLU A 773 75.61 -14.29 24.62
C GLU A 773 75.89 -13.90 23.15
N PRO A 774 74.91 -13.50 22.33
CA PRO A 774 73.45 -13.46 22.58
C PRO A 774 72.70 -14.59 21.85
N TYR A 775 72.66 -15.80 22.45
CA TYR A 775 72.08 -16.99 21.80
C TYR A 775 70.70 -17.35 22.37
N SER A 776 69.83 -17.89 21.50
CA SER A 776 68.49 -18.40 21.82
C SER A 776 68.20 -19.66 20.97
N GLN A 777 68.99 -20.71 21.17
CA GLN A 777 68.91 -21.96 20.40
C GLN A 777 68.24 -23.10 21.21
N ALA A 778 68.10 -24.28 20.60
CA ALA A 778 67.49 -25.46 21.23
C ALA A 778 68.23 -25.96 22.49
N PRO A 779 67.58 -26.74 23.37
CA PRO A 779 68.22 -27.33 24.54
C PRO A 779 69.46 -28.14 24.15
N GLY A 780 70.50 -28.06 24.98
CA GLY A 780 71.80 -28.67 24.72
C GLY A 780 72.71 -27.90 23.75
N GLN A 781 72.19 -26.88 23.03
CA GLN A 781 72.99 -26.02 22.15
C GLN A 781 73.59 -24.85 22.94
N ALA A 782 72.97 -23.67 22.90
CA ALA A 782 73.42 -22.51 23.68
C ALA A 782 72.29 -21.48 23.85
N VAL A 783 72.21 -20.89 25.04
CA VAL A 783 71.27 -19.81 25.37
C VAL A 783 71.91 -18.83 26.34
N ASP A 784 71.64 -17.53 26.20
CA ASP A 784 71.84 -16.59 27.30
C ASP A 784 70.59 -16.52 28.20
N CYS A 785 70.57 -15.56 29.13
CA CYS A 785 69.49 -15.41 30.09
C CYS A 785 68.13 -15.10 29.44
N SER A 786 68.09 -14.14 28.52
CA SER A 786 66.88 -13.75 27.77
C SER A 786 66.49 -14.77 26.70
N GLY A 787 67.47 -15.41 26.05
CA GLY A 787 67.25 -16.48 25.09
C GLY A 787 66.60 -17.71 25.72
N LEU A 788 67.00 -18.06 26.95
CA LEU A 788 66.33 -19.10 27.73
C LEU A 788 64.85 -18.73 27.98
N VAL A 789 64.59 -17.54 28.52
CA VAL A 789 63.23 -17.08 28.81
C VAL A 789 62.38 -17.05 27.54
N MET A 790 62.91 -16.53 26.44
CA MET A 790 62.22 -16.46 25.14
C MET A 790 61.79 -17.85 24.66
N GLN A 791 62.70 -18.84 24.68
CA GLN A 791 62.35 -20.20 24.27
C GLN A 791 61.35 -20.88 25.20
N CYS A 792 61.36 -20.52 26.49
CA CYS A 792 60.35 -20.99 27.41
C CYS A 792 58.98 -20.37 27.11
N LEU A 793 58.91 -19.07 26.78
CA LEU A 793 57.67 -18.38 26.39
C LEU A 793 57.11 -18.93 25.06
N TYR A 794 57.98 -19.29 24.11
CA TYR A 794 57.56 -19.97 22.88
C TYR A 794 56.91 -21.32 23.12
N ALA A 795 57.23 -22.01 24.23
CA ALA A 795 56.53 -23.25 24.63
C ALA A 795 55.06 -23.02 24.98
N THR A 796 54.62 -21.77 25.14
CA THR A 796 53.21 -21.39 25.33
C THR A 796 52.63 -20.67 24.10
N GLY A 797 53.33 -20.74 22.96
CA GLY A 797 52.99 -20.01 21.75
C GLY A 797 52.96 -18.49 21.91
N MET A 798 53.61 -17.95 22.96
CA MET A 798 53.63 -16.52 23.23
C MET A 798 54.59 -15.83 22.28
N ASP A 799 54.03 -15.15 21.27
CA ASP A 799 54.81 -14.41 20.30
C ASP A 799 55.20 -13.02 20.87
N LEU A 800 56.51 -12.77 20.96
CA LEU A 800 57.06 -11.49 21.40
C LEU A 800 57.38 -10.56 20.21
N GLY A 801 57.02 -10.98 18.98
CA GLY A 801 57.13 -10.23 17.74
C GLY A 801 58.56 -9.78 17.43
N TRP A 802 58.83 -8.51 17.72
CA TRP A 802 60.15 -7.90 17.47
C TRP A 802 61.27 -8.56 18.29
N TYR A 803 60.97 -9.06 19.49
CA TYR A 803 61.91 -9.82 20.30
C TYR A 803 61.89 -11.29 19.86
N ASN A 804 62.85 -11.69 19.04
CA ASN A 804 62.93 -13.05 18.49
C ASN A 804 64.39 -13.53 18.41
N PRO A 805 64.65 -14.84 18.24
CA PRO A 805 66.00 -15.42 18.28
C PRO A 805 66.96 -14.80 17.25
N TYR A 806 66.46 -14.41 16.08
CA TYR A 806 67.26 -13.83 15.01
C TYR A 806 67.69 -12.41 15.35
N ASN A 807 66.74 -11.56 15.73
CA ASN A 807 67.03 -10.19 16.14
C ASN A 807 67.88 -10.15 17.41
N HIS A 808 67.62 -11.06 18.37
CA HIS A 808 68.43 -11.22 19.59
C HIS A 808 69.91 -11.46 19.26
N ARG A 809 70.19 -12.22 18.20
CA ARG A 809 71.56 -12.50 17.77
C ARG A 809 72.23 -11.35 17.00
N TRP A 810 71.48 -10.70 16.12
CA TRP A 810 72.06 -9.85 15.07
C TRP A 810 71.91 -8.35 15.32
N LEU A 811 70.98 -7.93 16.17
CA LEU A 811 70.77 -6.52 16.49
C LEU A 811 71.43 -6.18 17.83
N PRO A 812 72.41 -5.24 17.86
CA PRO A 812 73.08 -4.86 19.09
C PRO A 812 72.12 -4.43 20.21
N GLU A 813 71.02 -3.76 19.85
CA GLU A 813 70.01 -3.26 20.79
C GLU A 813 69.21 -4.39 21.46
N GLN A 814 69.25 -5.61 20.91
CA GLN A 814 68.55 -6.78 21.46
C GLN A 814 69.45 -7.74 22.23
N THR A 815 70.77 -7.52 22.25
CA THR A 815 71.73 -8.32 23.05
C THR A 815 71.28 -8.48 24.50
N TYR A 816 70.71 -7.43 25.10
CA TYR A 816 70.24 -7.39 26.49
C TYR A 816 68.72 -7.29 26.61
N ASN A 817 67.99 -8.19 25.94
CA ASN A 817 66.53 -8.21 25.97
C ASN A 817 65.93 -8.29 27.38
N SER A 818 66.64 -8.87 28.35
CA SER A 818 66.29 -8.83 29.77
C SER A 818 66.01 -7.40 30.28
N MET A 819 66.88 -6.45 29.94
CA MET A 819 66.76 -5.05 30.39
C MET A 819 65.76 -4.26 29.55
N ASN A 820 65.61 -4.60 28.27
CA ASN A 820 64.56 -4.03 27.43
C ASN A 820 63.18 -4.38 27.99
N TRP A 821 62.93 -5.65 28.31
CA TRP A 821 61.65 -6.11 28.86
C TRP A 821 61.33 -5.47 30.20
N TYR A 822 62.34 -5.32 31.07
CA TYR A 822 62.19 -4.63 32.36
C TYR A 822 61.81 -3.15 32.20
N ARG A 823 62.56 -2.40 31.36
CA ARG A 823 62.32 -0.95 31.17
C ARG A 823 60.99 -0.65 30.47
N ASN A 824 60.60 -1.51 29.55
CA ASN A 824 59.40 -1.31 28.74
C ASN A 824 58.14 -1.91 29.39
N ASN A 825 58.26 -2.54 30.56
CA ASN A 825 57.17 -3.29 31.20
C ASN A 825 56.50 -4.28 30.23
N THR A 826 57.30 -5.00 29.43
CA THR A 826 56.79 -5.96 28.43
C THR A 826 55.90 -7.02 29.06
N PHE A 827 56.19 -7.38 30.31
CA PHE A 827 55.34 -8.22 31.16
C PHE A 827 54.87 -7.40 32.36
N MET A 828 53.75 -7.79 32.99
CA MET A 828 53.15 -7.03 34.09
C MET A 828 54.12 -6.92 35.29
N PRO A 829 54.53 -5.71 35.70
CA PRO A 829 55.39 -5.54 36.86
C PRO A 829 54.71 -6.06 38.15
N VAL A 830 55.46 -6.73 39.00
CA VAL A 830 55.02 -7.18 40.33
C VAL A 830 56.07 -6.86 41.39
N SER A 831 55.65 -6.69 42.65
CA SER A 831 56.62 -6.51 43.73
C SER A 831 57.41 -7.80 43.94
N VAL A 832 58.68 -7.68 44.37
CA VAL A 832 59.52 -8.84 44.70
C VAL A 832 58.92 -9.68 45.84
N SER A 833 58.13 -9.06 46.73
CA SER A 833 57.40 -9.76 47.79
C SER A 833 56.17 -10.55 47.31
N ALA A 834 55.68 -10.29 46.09
CA ALA A 834 54.49 -10.91 45.51
C ALA A 834 54.80 -11.92 44.39
N VAL A 835 56.08 -12.29 44.24
CA VAL A 835 56.54 -13.20 43.18
C VAL A 835 55.98 -14.59 43.37
N GLN A 836 55.51 -15.17 42.27
CA GLN A 836 54.92 -16.50 42.20
C GLN A 836 55.65 -17.33 41.17
N ARG A 837 55.60 -18.65 41.33
CA ARG A 837 56.14 -19.59 40.35
C ARG A 837 55.68 -19.22 38.93
N GLY A 838 56.63 -19.02 38.02
CA GLY A 838 56.40 -18.56 36.64
C GLY A 838 56.69 -17.08 36.41
N ASP A 839 56.89 -16.28 37.47
CA ASP A 839 57.31 -14.89 37.35
C ASP A 839 58.80 -14.80 36.94
N LEU A 840 59.18 -13.67 36.33
CA LEU A 840 60.55 -13.33 35.97
C LEU A 840 61.16 -12.42 37.05
N LEU A 841 62.41 -12.69 37.42
CA LEU A 841 63.20 -11.83 38.28
C LEU A 841 64.30 -11.14 37.47
N TYR A 842 64.39 -9.82 37.58
CA TYR A 842 65.39 -9.02 36.89
C TYR A 842 66.52 -8.62 37.84
N TYR A 843 67.74 -8.64 37.31
CA TYR A 843 68.96 -8.15 37.95
C TYR A 843 69.67 -7.21 36.98
N ASN A 844 70.68 -6.47 37.42
CA ASN A 844 71.41 -5.58 36.52
C ASN A 844 72.06 -6.38 35.37
N GLY A 845 71.48 -6.28 34.16
CA GLY A 845 71.93 -7.00 32.96
C GLY A 845 71.42 -8.44 32.81
N HIS A 846 70.56 -8.95 33.70
CA HIS A 846 70.22 -10.39 33.74
C HIS A 846 68.73 -10.65 34.05
N VAL A 847 68.22 -11.81 33.65
CA VAL A 847 66.86 -12.28 33.97
C VAL A 847 66.85 -13.76 34.35
N ALA A 848 65.98 -14.14 35.28
CA ALA A 848 65.79 -15.51 35.71
C ALA A 848 64.31 -15.88 35.83
N ILE A 849 63.99 -17.15 35.67
CA ILE A 849 62.63 -17.69 35.86
C ILE A 849 62.49 -18.14 37.32
N TYR A 850 61.54 -17.55 38.06
CA TYR A 850 61.24 -17.97 39.42
C TYR A 850 60.42 -19.25 39.42
N ILE A 851 60.92 -20.31 40.05
CA ILE A 851 60.28 -21.64 40.07
C ILE A 851 59.58 -21.96 41.39
N GLY A 852 59.54 -21.00 42.32
CA GLY A 852 58.96 -21.16 43.66
C GLY A 852 60.02 -21.50 44.71
N ASN A 853 59.62 -21.48 46.00
CA ASN A 853 60.46 -21.81 47.15
C ASN A 853 61.82 -21.07 47.19
N GLY A 854 61.87 -19.82 46.75
CA GLY A 854 63.12 -19.03 46.74
C GLY A 854 64.13 -19.45 45.68
N GLN A 855 63.75 -20.30 44.72
CA GLN A 855 64.63 -20.82 43.67
C GLN A 855 64.31 -20.24 42.29
N ILE A 856 65.33 -20.19 41.45
CA ILE A 856 65.26 -19.76 40.06
C ILE A 856 65.90 -20.79 39.11
N ILE A 857 65.48 -20.76 37.85
CA ILE A 857 66.23 -21.31 36.72
C ILE A 857 66.72 -20.15 35.87
N ASP A 858 68.01 -20.13 35.56
CA ASP A 858 68.62 -19.11 34.71
C ASP A 858 69.84 -19.64 33.95
N SER A 859 70.23 -18.96 32.87
CA SER A 859 71.46 -19.25 32.12
C SER A 859 72.55 -18.24 32.49
N TRP A 860 73.64 -18.68 33.11
CA TRP A 860 74.67 -17.78 33.66
C TRP A 860 76.06 -17.97 33.01
N PRO A 861 76.84 -16.89 32.79
CA PRO A 861 78.21 -16.97 32.28
C PRO A 861 79.09 -17.98 33.04
N GLY A 862 79.73 -18.89 32.29
CA GLY A 862 80.64 -19.90 32.84
C GLY A 862 79.98 -21.08 33.55
N ILE A 863 78.65 -21.07 33.73
CA ILE A 863 77.89 -22.15 34.40
C ILE A 863 76.86 -22.78 33.44
N GLY A 864 76.26 -21.98 32.56
CA GLY A 864 75.12 -22.42 31.73
C GLY A 864 73.80 -22.38 32.50
N VAL A 865 72.82 -23.14 32.02
CA VAL A 865 71.48 -23.20 32.62
C VAL A 865 71.49 -24.08 33.87
N THR A 866 71.16 -23.49 35.03
CA THR A 866 71.19 -24.17 36.33
C THR A 866 70.04 -23.76 37.24
N ILE A 867 69.83 -24.50 38.33
CA ILE A 867 68.93 -24.14 39.42
C ILE A 867 69.75 -23.57 40.57
N ARG A 868 69.35 -22.39 41.07
CA ARG A 868 70.01 -21.76 42.23
C ARG A 868 69.06 -20.87 43.02
N GLY A 869 69.51 -20.37 44.16
CA GLY A 869 68.73 -19.43 44.98
C GLY A 869 68.50 -18.10 44.27
N MET A 870 67.35 -17.46 44.50
CA MET A 870 66.93 -16.22 43.82
C MET A 870 67.82 -15.00 44.08
N TYR A 871 68.77 -15.06 45.01
CA TYR A 871 69.75 -13.99 45.25
C TYR A 871 71.16 -14.35 44.74
N ALA A 872 71.34 -15.54 44.17
CA ALA A 872 72.64 -15.99 43.64
C ALA A 872 73.16 -15.18 42.44
N PRO A 873 72.32 -14.65 41.53
CA PRO A 873 72.80 -13.76 40.46
C PRO A 873 73.17 -12.35 40.95
N GLY A 874 72.67 -11.92 42.12
CA GLY A 874 72.88 -10.59 42.67
C GLY A 874 71.60 -9.98 43.29
N SER A 875 71.59 -8.65 43.42
CA SER A 875 70.41 -7.92 43.91
C SER A 875 69.30 -7.87 42.86
N ILE A 876 68.08 -8.23 43.24
CA ILE A 876 66.90 -8.16 42.39
C ILE A 876 66.49 -6.70 42.23
N ILE A 877 66.41 -6.21 40.99
CA ILE A 877 66.01 -4.83 40.67
C ILE A 877 64.51 -4.72 40.32
N GLY A 878 63.85 -5.84 40.08
CA GLY A 878 62.41 -5.92 39.89
C GLY A 878 61.94 -7.32 39.50
N ALA A 879 60.62 -7.48 39.40
CA ALA A 879 59.99 -8.71 38.96
C ALA A 879 58.81 -8.41 38.03
N ALA A 880 58.51 -9.35 37.13
CA ALA A 880 57.34 -9.25 36.27
C ALA A 880 56.66 -10.60 36.06
N ARG A 881 55.37 -10.56 35.72
CA ARG A 881 54.49 -11.70 35.53
C ARG A 881 54.14 -11.86 34.06
N PRO A 882 54.71 -12.86 33.36
CA PRO A 882 54.37 -13.14 31.97
C PRO A 882 52.93 -13.66 31.80
N PHE A 883 52.41 -14.36 32.82
CA PHE A 883 51.07 -14.93 32.79
C PHE A 883 50.15 -14.20 33.78
N VAL A 884 49.39 -13.22 33.31
CA VAL A 884 48.61 -12.24 34.09
C VAL A 884 47.18 -12.73 34.33
N GLY A 885 46.93 -13.33 35.50
CA GLY A 885 45.63 -13.86 35.91
C GLY A 885 44.94 -13.02 36.96
#